data_AF-A0A6A5BZL8-F1
#
_entry.id   AF-A0A6A5BZL8-F1
#
_cell.length_a   1.000
_cell.length_b   1.000
_cell.length_c   1.000
_cell.angle_alpha   90.00
_cell.angle_beta   90.00
_cell.angle_gamma   90.00
#
_symmetry.space_group_name_H-M   'P 1'
#
loop_
_entity.id
_entity.type
_entity.pdbx_description
1 polymer ?
#
loop_
_entity_poly.entity_id
_entity_poly.type
_entity_poly.pdbx_seq_one_letter_code
_entity_poly.pdbx_strand_id
1 'polypeptide(L)'
;MIFFGETELADATTLHFKGNYLNFSKESSSSEATYQILSLRKCVELFGDHMKDHNLVWLLLQIVMTKRTRFDGDPLLIREFIKLVSELRYKNFATWHPFEENLLQSHTHMIQLRLREALVEQDIQIEQSSMSFVKEMDTWFKETAINYHNPDENTLKNIFLLSNYLIRPLGQSMYNYLMSNSEDEPVRTIPHDATDIHYEFTGKRKPLSVNLILVISVMARRKLFGSILELLRSKQIKNVNSNEHFPPGIIETLARALYCTPVNLNETLGELKINNFLIVELLNFRLIRLLKYCSPENFFTLFMTLHTQVGSSKESGSHRLFLILENLGVKMTTYLLNDFKRMEKLVDKHLGENTSISETLKRNLLFSFIRNFKLSWKQDKHEKTLRVSCFNKIVSHCMKVMEDFGKLNSKHRLYPELVKKMVDHFLSKKTEQTESPPYDKDTISKIEKQLDAKNLQEIVQENNRNLLCAIWSRMYNLLPKQPSNEEVKFWKKVLLETHTPKELVNNIYRFVDYILDEYLVEGENNTGETIYLVMQRVSQHLAKFVWTYEFVPIEIMTLALMDRSKAKNTSLGTPNSNIEHIYAHSVLLSILITDEICLAKRANCFLRHNKHPNHFEDPDYFDSHQKYHAEFPETFGASSLSESQSRPCYYGNECLRMIPILDLFCRRLCELQLFDTLQTVLETYGDLFLYHEFLLTFVKDILFTFHHEITMDCKKLLFNIVRKSEDYTLRDMNASFSKTAKDYFLLQPSEAMTPNTSQSDIFDRTYFLKLITCVSEVLPTIQESRANHTYITPKHVFYEFTTTFELRLNACVIEILCLPLGLTDIVKKLIECLIENMDLLPRPQLYKLSHTIGLILASLPPTCGDYVFAILAEFLSKNPHLLLINDLENKHELQSIKSPAECMLCILHNYLHTATNEAFSCFKKFLKQRRKSEKCKIETREQFYFLCRVIGPFITPLAQLAQSSSLSSSSSSEKPVNVPHSELSALEVCFTEIVMLFLSIEWDVSPEIRPVKKRKYSSLLSTLFQQNDGNEIEDEMVEQIFYFFQHVFHLLYPSGQALKNALSWKHNFISIFNEEIEKCTNAALKQRLKMFFTAKDID
;
A
#
# COMPACT_ATOMS: atom_id res chain seq x y z
N MET A 1 -13.82 -6.99 28.00
CA MET A 1 -13.13 -7.15 26.70
C MET A 1 -11.88 -8.01 26.85
N ILE A 2 -10.93 -7.76 27.76
CA ILE A 2 -9.79 -8.70 27.97
C ILE A 2 -10.19 -10.09 28.53
N PHE A 3 -11.35 -10.20 29.19
CA PHE A 3 -11.84 -11.46 29.78
C PHE A 3 -12.54 -12.46 28.83
N PHE A 4 -12.74 -12.08 27.58
CA PHE A 4 -13.45 -12.90 26.61
C PHE A 4 -12.40 -13.47 25.67
N GLY A 5 -12.31 -14.80 25.58
CA GLY A 5 -11.29 -15.49 24.80
C GLY A 5 -11.09 -14.87 23.41
N GLU A 6 -9.90 -15.04 22.84
CA GLU A 6 -9.39 -14.37 21.63
C GLU A 6 -10.37 -14.32 20.44
N THR A 7 -11.34 -15.25 20.38
CA THR A 7 -12.42 -15.31 19.38
C THR A 7 -13.53 -14.27 19.56
N GLU A 8 -13.87 -13.87 20.79
CA GLU A 8 -15.02 -13.00 21.08
C GLU A 8 -14.68 -11.50 20.99
N LEU A 9 -13.40 -11.16 21.15
CA LEU A 9 -12.89 -9.78 21.06
C LEU A 9 -12.88 -9.26 19.62
N ALA A 10 -12.51 -10.13 18.67
CA ALA A 10 -12.47 -9.82 17.24
C ALA A 10 -13.86 -9.42 16.73
N ASP A 11 -14.90 -10.13 17.17
CA ASP A 11 -16.28 -9.89 16.75
C ASP A 11 -16.80 -8.52 17.19
N ALA A 12 -16.60 -8.12 18.45
CA ALA A 12 -17.13 -6.85 18.99
C ALA A 12 -16.52 -5.59 18.35
N THR A 13 -15.21 -5.59 18.05
CA THR A 13 -14.55 -4.46 17.36
C THR A 13 -14.80 -4.46 15.85
N THR A 14 -14.91 -5.64 15.22
CA THR A 14 -15.30 -5.75 13.80
C THR A 14 -16.76 -5.30 13.61
N LEU A 15 -17.62 -5.58 14.58
CA LEU A 15 -19.01 -5.09 14.65
C LEU A 15 -19.09 -3.57 14.78
N HIS A 16 -18.24 -2.97 15.63
CA HIS A 16 -18.15 -1.51 15.78
C HIS A 16 -17.77 -0.82 14.46
N PHE A 17 -16.87 -1.42 13.68
CA PHE A 17 -16.45 -0.90 12.38
C PHE A 17 -17.53 -1.10 11.28
N LYS A 18 -18.16 -2.29 11.22
CA LYS A 18 -19.25 -2.57 10.27
C LYS A 18 -20.53 -1.77 10.56
N GLY A 19 -20.84 -1.47 11.81
CA GLY A 19 -21.95 -0.61 12.20
C GLY A 19 -21.85 0.82 11.63
N ASN A 20 -20.64 1.29 11.31
CA ASN A 20 -20.43 2.61 10.68
C ASN A 20 -20.73 2.63 9.18
N TYR A 21 -20.85 1.47 8.53
CA TYR A 21 -21.18 1.35 7.10
C TYR A 21 -22.69 1.27 6.83
N LEU A 22 -23.54 1.30 7.86
CA LEU A 22 -24.97 1.53 7.68
C LEU A 22 -25.18 3.00 7.26
N ASN A 23 -25.16 3.22 5.95
CA ASN A 23 -25.34 4.52 5.32
C ASN A 23 -26.82 4.91 5.41
N PHE A 24 -27.23 5.42 6.57
CA PHE A 24 -28.55 6.02 6.74
C PHE A 24 -28.55 7.40 6.06
N SER A 25 -29.10 7.49 4.85
CA SER A 25 -29.23 8.71 4.02
C SER A 25 -29.69 9.92 4.86
N LYS A 26 -29.17 11.11 4.53
CA LYS A 26 -29.44 12.38 5.25
C LYS A 26 -30.81 12.99 4.95
N GLU A 27 -31.47 12.51 3.90
CA GLU A 27 -32.73 13.06 3.40
C GLU A 27 -33.74 11.92 3.34
N SER A 28 -34.79 11.95 4.18
CA SER A 28 -36.02 11.22 3.86
C SER A 28 -37.18 11.37 4.83
N SER A 29 -38.38 11.27 4.24
CA SER A 29 -39.71 11.18 4.82
C SER A 29 -39.92 9.91 5.67
N SER A 30 -41.01 9.88 6.46
CA SER A 30 -41.35 8.81 7.42
C SER A 30 -41.40 7.37 6.86
N SER A 31 -41.54 7.19 5.54
CA SER A 31 -41.52 5.88 4.89
C SER A 31 -40.15 5.20 4.87
N GLU A 32 -39.06 5.97 4.84
CA GLU A 32 -37.70 5.44 4.71
C GLU A 32 -37.14 4.94 6.05
N ALA A 33 -37.59 5.55 7.15
CA ALA A 33 -37.29 5.11 8.52
C ALA A 33 -37.82 3.69 8.80
N THR A 34 -39.02 3.37 8.30
CA THR A 34 -39.62 2.03 8.40
C THR A 34 -38.84 1.00 7.57
N TYR A 35 -38.36 1.38 6.38
CA TYR A 35 -37.54 0.53 5.52
C TYR A 35 -36.16 0.22 6.13
N GLN A 36 -35.60 1.19 6.85
CA GLN A 36 -34.35 1.07 7.59
C GLN A 36 -34.47 0.14 8.79
N ILE A 37 -35.58 0.18 9.55
CA ILE A 37 -35.87 -0.81 10.61
C ILE A 37 -36.08 -2.21 10.02
N LEU A 38 -36.82 -2.35 8.92
CA LEU A 38 -37.00 -3.63 8.25
C LEU A 38 -35.65 -4.20 7.76
N SER A 39 -34.75 -3.32 7.29
CA SER A 39 -33.40 -3.71 6.90
C SER A 39 -32.56 -4.15 8.11
N LEU A 40 -32.67 -3.43 9.26
CA LEU A 40 -32.04 -3.84 10.52
C LEU A 40 -32.59 -5.17 11.02
N ARG A 41 -33.91 -5.35 11.03
CA ARG A 41 -34.57 -6.60 11.42
C ARG A 41 -34.16 -7.75 10.50
N LYS A 42 -34.10 -7.52 9.19
CA LYS A 42 -33.62 -8.50 8.22
C LYS A 42 -32.13 -8.81 8.39
N CYS A 43 -31.30 -7.84 8.78
CA CYS A 43 -29.91 -8.11 9.17
C CYS A 43 -29.84 -8.94 10.45
N VAL A 44 -30.67 -8.63 11.46
CA VAL A 44 -30.79 -9.43 12.68
C VAL A 44 -31.28 -10.85 12.37
N GLU A 45 -32.19 -11.04 11.43
CA GLU A 45 -32.65 -12.36 10.99
C GLU A 45 -31.59 -13.12 10.19
N LEU A 46 -30.87 -12.44 9.28
CA LEU A 46 -29.83 -13.06 8.45
C LEU A 46 -28.55 -13.40 9.22
N PHE A 47 -28.21 -12.63 10.26
CA PHE A 47 -26.96 -12.79 11.02
C PHE A 47 -27.16 -13.22 12.48
N GLY A 48 -28.40 -13.20 12.99
CA GLY A 48 -28.70 -13.44 14.41
C GLY A 48 -28.62 -14.90 14.85
N ASP A 49 -28.55 -15.85 13.93
CA ASP A 49 -28.23 -17.25 14.27
C ASP A 49 -26.70 -17.49 14.33
N HIS A 50 -25.91 -16.48 13.94
CA HIS A 50 -24.44 -16.52 13.88
C HIS A 50 -23.75 -15.58 14.87
N MET A 51 -24.49 -14.71 15.58
CA MET A 51 -23.96 -13.77 16.58
C MET A 51 -24.58 -14.04 17.96
N LYS A 52 -23.78 -13.94 19.04
CA LYS A 52 -24.33 -13.96 20.40
C LYS A 52 -25.21 -12.72 20.62
N ASP A 53 -26.42 -12.91 21.13
CA ASP A 53 -27.43 -11.84 21.23
C ASP A 53 -26.96 -10.61 22.03
N HIS A 54 -26.10 -10.77 23.04
CA HIS A 54 -25.58 -9.64 23.83
C HIS A 54 -24.67 -8.67 23.03
N ASN A 55 -23.93 -9.17 22.04
CA ASN A 55 -23.09 -8.35 21.15
C ASN A 55 -23.94 -7.57 20.14
N LEU A 56 -25.02 -8.21 19.67
CA LEU A 56 -25.99 -7.56 18.79
C LEU A 56 -26.76 -6.46 19.53
N VAL A 57 -27.19 -6.72 20.77
CA VAL A 57 -27.82 -5.70 21.63
C VAL A 57 -26.85 -4.56 21.94
N TRP A 58 -25.57 -4.83 22.15
CA TRP A 58 -24.56 -3.78 22.29
C TRP A 58 -24.41 -2.92 21.02
N LEU A 59 -24.43 -3.53 19.83
CA LEU A 59 -24.38 -2.79 18.56
C LEU A 59 -25.59 -1.87 18.42
N LEU A 60 -26.79 -2.38 18.74
CA LEU A 60 -28.03 -1.61 18.77
C LEU A 60 -27.92 -0.43 19.75
N LEU A 61 -27.31 -0.64 20.93
CA LEU A 61 -27.00 0.45 21.86
C LEU A 61 -26.07 1.51 21.24
N GLN A 62 -25.01 1.12 20.52
CA GLN A 62 -24.14 2.10 19.84
C GLN A 62 -24.89 2.89 18.75
N ILE A 63 -25.84 2.28 18.04
CA ILE A 63 -26.68 2.95 17.03
C ILE A 63 -27.59 4.00 17.67
N VAL A 64 -28.29 3.64 18.76
CA VAL A 64 -29.13 4.57 19.52
C VAL A 64 -28.31 5.78 19.99
N MET A 65 -27.08 5.53 20.46
CA MET A 65 -26.20 6.57 20.98
C MET A 65 -25.63 7.49 19.89
N THR A 66 -25.33 6.97 18.70
CA THR A 66 -24.75 7.74 17.58
C THR A 66 -25.79 8.53 16.77
N LYS A 67 -27.05 8.05 16.71
CA LYS A 67 -28.11 8.61 15.87
C LYS A 67 -29.32 9.12 16.68
N ARG A 68 -29.08 9.56 17.92
CA ARG A 68 -30.10 10.02 18.88
C ARG A 68 -31.15 10.98 18.26
N THR A 69 -30.70 11.98 17.49
CA THR A 69 -31.58 12.98 16.85
C THR A 69 -32.63 12.40 15.90
N ARG A 70 -32.46 11.17 15.42
CA ARG A 70 -33.47 10.48 14.59
C ARG A 70 -34.53 9.77 15.41
N PHE A 71 -34.16 9.30 16.61
CA PHE A 71 -35.11 8.68 17.53
C PHE A 71 -35.97 9.75 18.22
N ASP A 72 -35.42 10.94 18.50
CA ASP A 72 -36.11 12.05 19.19
C ASP A 72 -37.37 12.59 18.43
N GLY A 73 -37.61 12.19 17.18
CA GLY A 73 -38.72 12.67 16.35
C GLY A 73 -39.74 11.62 15.86
N ASP A 74 -39.55 10.33 16.15
CA ASP A 74 -40.41 9.25 15.64
C ASP A 74 -40.75 8.20 16.73
N PRO A 75 -41.92 8.34 17.39
CA PRO A 75 -42.35 7.41 18.45
C PRO A 75 -42.57 5.96 17.97
N LEU A 76 -42.92 5.76 16.70
CA LEU A 76 -43.15 4.42 16.13
C LEU A 76 -41.82 3.69 15.93
N LEU A 77 -40.80 4.40 15.44
CA LEU A 77 -39.43 3.92 15.33
C LEU A 77 -38.90 3.43 16.68
N ILE A 78 -39.13 4.20 17.76
CA ILE A 78 -38.71 3.83 19.12
C ILE A 78 -39.43 2.55 19.59
N ARG A 79 -40.75 2.44 19.38
CA ARG A 79 -41.53 1.26 19.79
C ARG A 79 -41.08 -0.02 19.07
N GLU A 80 -40.89 0.03 17.76
CA GLU A 80 -40.40 -1.13 16.99
C GLU A 80 -38.95 -1.49 17.37
N PHE A 81 -38.11 -0.52 17.67
CA PHE A 81 -36.74 -0.76 18.15
C PHE A 81 -36.72 -1.44 19.52
N ILE A 82 -37.55 -1.00 20.46
CA ILE A 82 -37.71 -1.65 21.79
C ILE A 82 -38.20 -3.09 21.61
N LYS A 83 -39.16 -3.30 20.70
CA LYS A 83 -39.68 -4.63 20.40
C LYS A 83 -38.58 -5.55 19.87
N LEU A 84 -37.76 -5.09 18.91
CA LEU A 84 -36.60 -5.84 18.41
C LEU A 84 -35.62 -6.22 19.52
N VAL A 85 -35.27 -5.29 20.42
CA VAL A 85 -34.37 -5.55 21.55
C VAL A 85 -34.99 -6.55 22.52
N SER A 86 -36.30 -6.49 22.77
CA SER A 86 -37.00 -7.46 23.61
C SER A 86 -37.04 -8.85 22.97
N GLU A 87 -37.27 -8.95 21.66
CA GLU A 87 -37.25 -10.21 20.91
C GLU A 87 -35.86 -10.87 20.99
N LEU A 88 -34.80 -10.08 20.95
CA LEU A 88 -33.41 -10.55 21.14
C LEU A 88 -33.11 -10.99 22.58
N ARG A 89 -33.68 -10.32 23.59
CA ARG A 89 -33.52 -10.70 25.01
C ARG A 89 -34.14 -12.08 25.29
N TYR A 90 -35.26 -12.40 24.65
CA TYR A 90 -36.05 -13.60 24.91
C TYR A 90 -35.82 -14.73 23.89
N LYS A 91 -34.88 -14.57 22.95
CA LYS A 91 -34.52 -15.62 22.01
C LYS A 91 -33.87 -16.79 22.79
N ASN A 92 -34.53 -17.94 22.79
CA ASN A 92 -34.19 -19.08 23.65
C ASN A 92 -32.86 -19.74 23.23
N PHE A 93 -31.82 -19.60 24.05
CA PHE A 93 -30.70 -20.52 24.11
C PHE A 93 -30.69 -21.27 25.44
N ALA A 94 -30.39 -22.57 25.41
CA ALA A 94 -30.22 -23.37 26.61
C ALA A 94 -28.96 -22.89 27.35
N THR A 95 -29.16 -22.25 28.51
CA THR A 95 -28.16 -21.81 29.51
C THR A 95 -27.12 -20.79 29.04
N TRP A 96 -27.38 -19.51 29.31
CA TRP A 96 -26.36 -18.45 29.25
C TRP A 96 -25.31 -18.64 30.35
N HIS A 97 -24.06 -18.25 30.08
CA HIS A 97 -23.10 -18.09 31.18
C HIS A 97 -23.56 -16.89 32.04
N PRO A 98 -23.46 -16.93 33.39
CA PRO A 98 -23.95 -15.85 34.26
C PRO A 98 -23.44 -14.45 33.90
N PHE A 99 -22.25 -14.40 33.30
CA PHE A 99 -21.63 -13.17 32.86
C PHE A 99 -22.26 -12.60 31.57
N GLU A 100 -22.60 -13.46 30.60
CA GLU A 100 -23.23 -13.04 29.33
C GLU A 100 -24.66 -12.55 29.56
N GLU A 101 -25.35 -13.20 30.49
CA GLU A 101 -26.67 -12.79 30.95
C GLU A 101 -26.62 -11.40 31.59
N ASN A 102 -25.61 -11.13 32.43
CA ASN A 102 -25.39 -9.81 33.02
C ASN A 102 -25.14 -8.72 31.94
N LEU A 103 -24.33 -9.00 30.92
CA LEU A 103 -24.13 -8.05 29.81
C LEU A 103 -25.41 -7.78 29.01
N LEU A 104 -26.15 -8.85 28.67
CA LEU A 104 -27.40 -8.74 27.93
C LEU A 104 -28.41 -7.90 28.70
N GLN A 105 -28.55 -8.14 30.01
CA GLN A 105 -29.38 -7.36 30.92
C GLN A 105 -28.91 -5.90 30.95
N SER A 106 -27.62 -5.67 31.26
CA SER A 106 -27.01 -4.34 31.34
C SER A 106 -27.22 -3.52 30.05
N HIS A 107 -26.93 -4.07 28.87
CA HIS A 107 -27.13 -3.36 27.60
C HIS A 107 -28.60 -3.08 27.31
N THR A 108 -29.51 -4.00 27.64
CA THR A 108 -30.95 -3.81 27.47
C THR A 108 -31.47 -2.70 28.37
N HIS A 109 -31.12 -2.72 29.66
CA HIS A 109 -31.47 -1.67 30.62
C HIS A 109 -30.95 -0.30 30.15
N MET A 110 -29.75 -0.26 29.59
CA MET A 110 -29.13 0.94 29.04
C MET A 110 -29.86 1.51 27.81
N ILE A 111 -30.31 0.65 26.89
CA ILE A 111 -31.13 1.07 25.73
C ILE A 111 -32.46 1.67 26.22
N GLN A 112 -33.13 0.99 27.15
CA GLN A 112 -34.42 1.45 27.70
C GLN A 112 -34.29 2.81 28.39
N LEU A 113 -33.24 3.02 29.21
CA LEU A 113 -32.97 4.30 29.87
C LEU A 113 -32.78 5.44 28.86
N ARG A 114 -32.08 5.20 27.74
CA ARG A 114 -31.80 6.22 26.72
C ARG A 114 -33.00 6.57 25.85
N LEU A 115 -33.80 5.57 25.47
CA LEU A 115 -35.02 5.80 24.69
C LEU A 115 -36.11 6.51 25.51
N ARG A 116 -36.13 6.33 26.84
CA ARG A 116 -37.00 7.10 27.74
C ARG A 116 -36.66 8.58 27.79
N GLU A 117 -35.38 8.98 27.73
CA GLU A 117 -35.02 10.40 27.64
C GLU A 117 -35.56 11.07 26.36
N ALA A 118 -35.84 10.28 25.30
CA ALA A 118 -36.36 10.75 24.02
C ALA A 118 -37.90 10.71 23.94
N LEU A 119 -38.56 9.81 24.66
CA LEU A 119 -40.01 9.73 24.77
C LEU A 119 -40.52 10.58 25.94
N VAL A 120 -41.27 11.65 25.65
CA VAL A 120 -41.95 12.46 26.67
C VAL A 120 -43.09 11.68 27.37
N GLU A 121 -43.53 10.55 26.81
CA GLU A 121 -44.63 9.73 27.34
C GLU A 121 -44.19 8.74 28.44
N GLN A 122 -45.01 8.67 29.49
CA GLN A 122 -44.77 7.95 30.76
C GLN A 122 -44.88 6.41 30.69
N ASP A 123 -45.04 5.81 29.50
CA ASP A 123 -45.49 4.41 29.35
C ASP A 123 -44.39 3.33 29.36
N ILE A 124 -43.11 3.69 29.50
CA ILE A 124 -42.03 2.70 29.68
C ILE A 124 -41.76 2.52 31.18
N GLN A 125 -42.32 1.46 31.78
CA GLN A 125 -41.95 1.03 33.13
C GLN A 125 -40.48 0.56 33.14
N ILE A 126 -39.61 1.35 33.76
CA ILE A 126 -38.23 0.92 34.03
C ILE A 126 -38.27 -0.09 35.18
N GLU A 127 -37.70 -1.27 34.97
CA GLU A 127 -37.45 -2.24 36.04
C GLU A 127 -36.60 -1.56 37.15
N GLN A 128 -36.98 -1.68 38.43
CA GLN A 128 -36.24 -1.08 39.55
C GLN A 128 -34.75 -1.51 39.59
N SER A 129 -34.46 -2.70 39.05
CA SER A 129 -33.12 -3.24 38.82
C SER A 129 -32.23 -2.29 38.01
N SER A 130 -32.73 -1.68 36.93
CA SER A 130 -31.98 -0.76 36.07
C SER A 130 -31.46 0.47 36.82
N MET A 131 -32.29 1.04 37.70
CA MET A 131 -31.93 2.22 38.49
C MET A 131 -30.94 1.88 39.61
N SER A 132 -30.99 0.66 40.15
CA SER A 132 -30.02 0.19 41.14
C SER A 132 -28.62 -0.04 40.55
N PHE A 133 -28.56 -0.67 39.37
CA PHE A 133 -27.31 -0.91 38.63
C PHE A 133 -26.59 0.40 38.28
N VAL A 134 -27.33 1.42 37.84
CA VAL A 134 -26.78 2.74 37.54
C VAL A 134 -26.14 3.40 38.76
N LYS A 135 -26.78 3.29 39.93
CA LYS A 135 -26.26 3.85 41.18
C LYS A 135 -24.98 3.15 41.61
N GLU A 136 -24.94 1.82 41.50
CA GLU A 136 -23.77 1.00 41.81
C GLU A 136 -22.55 1.40 40.95
N MET A 137 -22.76 1.57 39.64
CA MET A 137 -21.72 1.99 38.71
C MET A 137 -21.23 3.43 38.97
N ASP A 138 -22.14 4.35 39.34
CA ASP A 138 -21.77 5.73 39.71
C ASP A 138 -21.00 5.80 41.03
N THR A 139 -21.37 4.99 42.03
CA THR A 139 -20.59 4.86 43.28
C THR A 139 -19.21 4.29 43.02
N TRP A 140 -19.12 3.22 42.24
CA TRP A 140 -17.82 2.62 41.88
C TRP A 140 -16.92 3.64 41.17
N PHE A 141 -17.45 4.41 40.22
CA PHE A 141 -16.68 5.41 39.47
C PHE A 141 -16.14 6.54 40.35
N LYS A 142 -16.88 6.94 41.39
CA LYS A 142 -16.48 8.01 42.32
C LYS A 142 -15.45 7.55 43.35
N GLU A 143 -15.54 6.30 43.78
CA GLU A 143 -14.69 5.76 44.86
C GLU A 143 -13.38 5.14 44.35
N THR A 144 -13.31 4.76 43.06
CA THR A 144 -12.16 4.05 42.50
C THR A 144 -11.14 5.00 41.88
N ALA A 145 -9.88 4.95 42.33
CA ALA A 145 -8.76 5.63 41.68
C ALA A 145 -8.29 4.83 40.46
N ILE A 146 -8.69 5.25 39.26
CA ILE A 146 -8.43 4.51 38.01
C ILE A 146 -7.07 4.89 37.41
N ASN A 147 -6.21 3.89 37.21
CA ASN A 147 -5.01 4.04 36.39
C ASN A 147 -5.34 3.82 34.90
N TYR A 148 -5.56 4.90 34.17
CA TYR A 148 -5.92 4.83 32.75
C TYR A 148 -4.75 4.44 31.81
N HIS A 149 -3.51 4.42 32.30
CA HIS A 149 -2.38 4.01 31.47
C HIS A 149 -2.36 2.48 31.27
N ASN A 150 -2.42 1.74 32.38
CA ASN A 150 -2.46 0.28 32.37
C ASN A 150 -3.58 -0.22 33.28
N PRO A 151 -4.85 -0.09 32.85
CA PRO A 151 -5.98 -0.55 33.65
C PRO A 151 -5.98 -2.09 33.71
N ASP A 152 -6.20 -2.63 34.90
CA ASP A 152 -6.40 -4.06 35.09
C ASP A 152 -7.71 -4.51 34.40
N GLU A 153 -7.84 -5.81 34.20
CA GLU A 153 -8.93 -6.36 33.40
C GLU A 153 -10.32 -6.01 33.99
N ASN A 154 -10.47 -6.01 35.32
CA ASN A 154 -11.74 -5.71 35.99
C ASN A 154 -12.11 -4.24 35.82
N THR A 155 -11.13 -3.35 35.94
CA THR A 155 -11.31 -1.92 35.64
C THR A 155 -11.73 -1.70 34.18
N LEU A 156 -11.14 -2.40 33.22
CA LEU A 156 -11.55 -2.33 31.81
C LEU A 156 -13.00 -2.79 31.59
N LYS A 157 -13.46 -3.84 32.29
CA LYS A 157 -14.87 -4.27 32.25
C LYS A 157 -15.81 -3.17 32.74
N ASN A 158 -15.48 -2.55 33.87
CA ASN A 158 -16.35 -1.52 34.45
C ASN A 158 -16.35 -0.26 33.57
N ILE A 159 -15.20 0.13 33.02
CA ILE A 159 -15.09 1.24 32.06
C ILE A 159 -15.89 0.97 30.79
N PHE A 160 -15.89 -0.26 30.26
CA PHE A 160 -16.70 -0.65 29.10
C PHE A 160 -18.18 -0.33 29.33
N LEU A 161 -18.74 -0.80 30.44
CA LEU A 161 -20.14 -0.58 30.81
C LEU A 161 -20.42 0.91 31.04
N LEU A 162 -19.56 1.58 31.82
CA LEU A 162 -19.67 3.02 32.13
C LEU A 162 -19.62 3.91 30.90
N SER A 163 -18.83 3.54 29.88
CA SER A 163 -18.65 4.35 28.68
C SER A 163 -19.93 4.56 27.87
N ASN A 164 -20.97 3.76 28.11
CA ASN A 164 -22.29 3.92 27.49
C ASN A 164 -23.22 4.85 28.31
N TYR A 165 -22.93 5.03 29.61
CA TYR A 165 -23.76 5.80 30.53
C TYR A 165 -23.15 7.17 30.89
N LEU A 166 -21.93 7.17 31.45
CA LEU A 166 -21.22 8.36 31.91
C LEU A 166 -20.22 8.87 30.87
N ILE A 167 -20.67 9.11 29.63
CA ILE A 167 -19.78 9.57 28.54
C ILE A 167 -19.00 10.83 28.92
N ARG A 168 -19.70 11.86 29.43
CA ARG A 168 -19.07 13.15 29.75
C ARG A 168 -18.17 13.04 30.99
N PRO A 169 -18.60 12.47 32.13
CA PRO A 169 -17.73 12.32 33.30
C PRO A 169 -16.51 11.45 33.03
N LEU A 170 -16.67 10.33 32.30
CA LEU A 170 -15.57 9.44 31.95
C LEU A 170 -14.55 10.13 31.04
N GLY A 171 -15.02 10.80 29.97
CA GLY A 171 -14.14 11.55 29.08
C GLY A 171 -13.38 12.67 29.80
N GLN A 172 -14.03 13.38 30.73
CA GLN A 172 -13.39 14.40 31.54
C GLN A 172 -12.38 13.81 32.53
N SER A 173 -12.68 12.66 33.14
CA SER A 173 -11.75 11.97 34.04
C SER A 173 -10.48 11.52 33.32
N MET A 174 -10.62 10.91 32.13
CA MET A 174 -9.48 10.51 31.30
C MET A 174 -8.65 11.72 30.85
N TYR A 175 -9.30 12.83 30.52
CA TYR A 175 -8.65 14.09 30.19
C TYR A 175 -7.90 14.67 31.41
N ASN A 176 -8.53 14.73 32.57
CA ASN A 176 -7.94 15.23 33.81
C ASN A 176 -6.74 14.37 34.24
N TYR A 177 -6.82 13.05 34.04
CA TYR A 177 -5.71 12.14 34.27
C TYR A 177 -4.49 12.52 33.40
N LEU A 178 -4.69 12.76 32.10
CA LEU A 178 -3.60 13.17 31.21
C LEU A 178 -3.02 14.55 31.57
N MET A 179 -3.84 15.45 32.12
CA MET A 179 -3.41 16.79 32.56
C MET A 179 -2.87 16.81 34.00
N SER A 180 -2.99 15.71 34.75
CA SER A 180 -2.50 15.66 36.14
C SER A 180 -0.97 15.76 36.17
N ASN A 181 -0.45 16.57 37.10
CA ASN A 181 0.99 16.75 37.27
C ASN A 181 1.64 15.40 37.63
N SER A 182 2.68 15.00 36.90
CA SER A 182 3.66 14.04 37.39
C SER A 182 4.81 14.78 38.07
N GLU A 183 5.41 14.22 39.10
CA GLU A 183 6.63 14.72 39.76
C GLU A 183 7.87 14.55 38.86
N ASP A 184 7.73 14.70 37.55
CA ASP A 184 8.80 14.41 36.60
C ASP A 184 9.61 15.68 36.28
N GLU A 185 10.94 15.59 36.37
CA GLU A 185 11.89 16.68 36.12
C GLU A 185 11.73 17.33 34.73
N PRO A 186 12.02 18.64 34.58
CA PRO A 186 12.01 19.32 33.28
C PRO A 186 12.91 18.61 32.27
N VAL A 187 12.43 18.43 31.03
CA VAL A 187 13.16 17.59 30.05
C VAL A 187 13.68 18.33 28.85
N ARG A 188 14.85 17.89 28.40
CA ARG A 188 15.43 18.25 27.12
C ARG A 188 14.86 17.33 26.05
N THR A 189 14.05 17.86 25.13
CA THR A 189 13.63 17.10 23.95
C THR A 189 14.70 17.10 22.86
N ILE A 190 15.66 18.03 22.94
CA ILE A 190 16.87 18.11 22.10
C ILE A 190 18.00 18.63 23.01
N PRO A 191 19.17 17.99 23.12
CA PRO A 191 20.19 18.33 24.12
C PRO A 191 21.12 19.49 23.76
N HIS A 192 21.05 20.01 22.53
CA HIS A 192 21.89 21.12 22.07
C HIS A 192 21.09 22.26 21.45
N ASP A 193 20.07 22.74 22.19
CA ASP A 193 19.81 24.16 22.11
C ASP A 193 21.09 24.86 22.62
N ALA A 194 21.62 25.84 21.88
CA ALA A 194 22.81 26.60 22.31
C ALA A 194 22.56 27.44 23.58
N THR A 195 21.32 27.42 24.04
CA THR A 195 20.72 27.95 25.26
C THR A 195 20.25 26.74 26.07
N ASP A 196 20.48 26.67 27.38
CA ASP A 196 19.97 25.60 28.26
C ASP A 196 18.42 25.60 28.32
N ILE A 197 17.74 25.31 27.20
CA ILE A 197 16.28 25.34 27.11
C ILE A 197 15.76 24.01 27.63
N HIS A 198 15.08 24.10 28.77
CA HIS A 198 14.36 23.00 29.36
C HIS A 198 12.87 23.14 29.01
N TYR A 199 12.28 22.09 28.47
CA TYR A 199 10.84 22.07 28.21
C TYR A 199 10.11 21.50 29.42
N GLU A 200 9.26 22.32 30.01
CA GLU A 200 8.31 21.91 31.05
C GLU A 200 6.97 21.56 30.41
N PHE A 201 6.50 20.34 30.67
CA PHE A 201 5.20 19.87 30.20
C PHE A 201 4.20 19.87 31.36
N THR A 202 3.05 20.52 31.17
CA THR A 202 1.95 20.50 32.13
C THR A 202 1.05 19.29 31.90
N GLY A 203 1.49 18.10 32.36
CA GLY A 203 0.71 16.86 32.30
C GLY A 203 1.55 15.60 32.14
N LYS A 204 0.88 14.45 32.01
CA LYS A 204 1.52 13.14 31.88
C LYS A 204 2.26 12.97 30.55
N ARG A 205 3.43 12.33 30.60
CA ARG A 205 4.18 11.86 29.42
C ARG A 205 3.61 10.59 28.82
N LYS A 206 3.09 9.72 29.68
CA LYS A 206 2.57 8.41 29.26
C LYS A 206 1.14 8.54 28.67
N PRO A 207 0.89 7.97 27.49
CA PRO A 207 -0.42 8.01 26.85
C PRO A 207 -1.42 7.03 27.46
N LEU A 208 -2.69 7.14 27.04
CA LEU A 208 -3.68 6.09 27.26
C LEU A 208 -3.35 4.84 26.43
N SER A 209 -3.60 3.66 26.99
CA SER A 209 -3.39 2.40 26.25
C SER A 209 -4.40 2.25 25.11
N VAL A 210 -3.96 1.62 24.01
CA VAL A 210 -4.83 1.30 22.87
C VAL A 210 -6.00 0.41 23.30
N ASN A 211 -5.75 -0.55 24.19
CA ASN A 211 -6.79 -1.42 24.74
C ASN A 211 -7.90 -0.61 25.43
N LEU A 212 -7.55 0.39 26.25
CA LEU A 212 -8.54 1.26 26.89
C LEU A 212 -9.35 2.05 25.85
N ILE A 213 -8.69 2.63 24.84
CA ILE A 213 -9.35 3.41 23.78
C ILE A 213 -10.32 2.54 22.97
N LEU A 214 -9.96 1.30 22.68
CA LEU A 214 -10.81 0.36 21.95
C LEU A 214 -12.02 -0.10 22.78
N VAL A 215 -11.86 -0.19 24.11
CA VAL A 215 -12.90 -0.63 25.04
C VAL A 215 -14.03 0.40 25.20
N ILE A 216 -13.72 1.70 25.16
CA ILE A 216 -14.75 2.72 25.33
C ILE A 216 -15.70 2.85 24.11
N SER A 217 -16.96 3.21 24.37
CA SER A 217 -18.03 3.38 23.36
C SER A 217 -17.65 4.36 22.23
N VAL A 218 -18.36 4.29 21.08
CA VAL A 218 -18.11 5.23 19.94
C VAL A 218 -18.18 6.68 20.43
N MET A 219 -19.20 6.98 21.23
CA MET A 219 -19.49 8.33 21.72
C MET A 219 -18.47 8.78 22.75
N ALA A 220 -18.04 7.89 23.65
CA ALA A 220 -16.95 8.18 24.58
C ALA A 220 -15.64 8.49 23.84
N ARG A 221 -15.29 7.72 22.81
CA ARG A 221 -14.12 8.01 21.96
C ARG A 221 -14.23 9.35 21.26
N ARG A 222 -15.36 9.63 20.60
CA ARG A 222 -15.60 10.92 19.93
C ARG A 222 -15.55 12.08 20.91
N LYS A 223 -16.07 11.91 22.13
CA LYS A 223 -16.03 12.95 23.15
C LYS A 223 -14.62 13.18 23.68
N LEU A 224 -13.87 12.13 24.01
CA LEU A 224 -12.46 12.20 24.39
C LEU A 224 -11.64 12.92 23.31
N PHE A 225 -11.81 12.50 22.06
CA PHE A 225 -11.17 13.11 20.90
C PHE A 225 -11.52 14.60 20.76
N GLY A 226 -12.81 14.94 20.84
CA GLY A 226 -13.28 16.33 20.79
C GLY A 226 -12.72 17.20 21.91
N SER A 227 -12.66 16.68 23.15
CA SER A 227 -12.07 17.37 24.30
C SER A 227 -10.57 17.63 24.11
N ILE A 228 -9.83 16.67 23.55
CA ILE A 228 -8.41 16.86 23.23
C ILE A 228 -8.25 17.92 22.12
N LEU A 229 -9.06 17.88 21.06
CA LEU A 229 -9.02 18.88 20.00
C LEU A 229 -9.34 20.30 20.50
N GLU A 230 -10.34 20.44 21.39
CA GLU A 230 -10.71 21.72 21.98
C GLU A 230 -9.57 22.30 22.84
N LEU A 231 -8.83 21.46 23.56
CA LEU A 231 -7.60 21.87 24.25
C LEU A 231 -6.55 22.41 23.27
N LEU A 232 -6.30 21.67 22.18
CA LEU A 232 -5.30 22.05 21.17
C LEU A 232 -5.65 23.39 20.52
N ARG A 233 -6.94 23.64 20.26
CA ARG A 233 -7.45 24.92 19.73
C ARG A 233 -7.37 26.06 20.75
N SER A 234 -7.81 25.82 21.99
CA SER A 234 -7.87 26.86 23.02
C SER A 234 -6.50 27.35 23.46
N LYS A 235 -5.49 26.48 23.54
CA LYS A 235 -4.10 26.88 23.79
C LYS A 235 -3.48 27.64 22.61
N GLN A 236 -3.83 27.33 21.36
CA GLN A 236 -3.37 28.14 20.22
C GLN A 236 -3.88 29.59 20.23
N ILE A 237 -5.15 29.81 20.60
CA ILE A 237 -5.76 31.14 20.58
C ILE A 237 -5.21 32.05 21.70
N LYS A 238 -4.73 31.45 22.80
CA LYS A 238 -4.19 32.19 23.96
C LYS A 238 -2.66 32.38 23.92
N ASN A 239 -1.92 31.57 23.15
CA ASN A 239 -0.46 31.47 23.23
C ASN A 239 0.29 32.20 22.11
N VAL A 240 0.10 33.52 21.97
CA VAL A 240 1.09 34.34 21.26
C VAL A 240 2.31 34.61 22.15
N ASN A 241 2.19 34.47 23.49
CA ASN A 241 3.21 34.90 24.47
C ASN A 241 3.59 33.88 25.59
N SER A 242 3.10 32.63 25.60
CA SER A 242 3.40 31.66 26.68
C SER A 242 4.09 30.37 26.18
N ASN A 243 5.18 30.00 26.85
CA ASN A 243 6.04 28.83 26.60
C ASN A 243 5.39 27.47 26.99
N GLU A 244 4.06 27.36 27.06
CA GLU A 244 3.41 26.10 27.44
C GLU A 244 3.30 25.13 26.25
N HIS A 245 4.02 24.02 26.31
CA HIS A 245 3.96 22.94 25.33
C HIS A 245 2.89 21.88 25.64
N PHE A 246 2.53 21.08 24.64
CA PHE A 246 1.53 20.04 24.80
C PHE A 246 2.14 18.79 25.47
N PRO A 247 1.47 18.18 26.47
CA PRO A 247 1.97 16.95 27.09
C PRO A 247 2.11 15.82 26.07
N PRO A 248 3.24 15.09 26.03
CA PRO A 248 3.46 13.97 25.11
C PRO A 248 2.36 12.91 25.18
N GLY A 249 1.86 12.62 26.39
CA GLY A 249 0.79 11.65 26.60
C GLY A 249 -0.52 12.04 25.91
N ILE A 250 -0.82 13.33 25.80
CA ILE A 250 -2.01 13.83 25.08
C ILE A 250 -1.83 13.68 23.57
N ILE A 251 -0.66 14.04 23.05
CA ILE A 251 -0.38 13.97 21.61
C ILE A 251 -0.38 12.52 21.12
N GLU A 252 0.23 11.60 21.87
CA GLU A 252 0.25 10.18 21.51
C GLU A 252 -1.15 9.54 21.70
N THR A 253 -1.92 9.96 22.71
CA THR A 253 -3.33 9.55 22.87
C THR A 253 -4.18 10.04 21.70
N LEU A 254 -3.96 11.25 21.19
CA LEU A 254 -4.64 11.78 20.01
C LEU A 254 -4.37 10.90 18.79
N ALA A 255 -3.11 10.55 18.55
CA ALA A 255 -2.72 9.68 17.43
C ALA A 255 -3.43 8.32 17.52
N ARG A 256 -3.41 7.66 18.69
CA ARG A 256 -4.09 6.38 18.92
C ARG A 256 -5.60 6.48 18.74
N ALA A 257 -6.21 7.56 19.22
CA ALA A 257 -7.65 7.81 19.09
C ALA A 257 -8.07 8.01 17.63
N LEU A 258 -7.24 8.64 16.79
CA LEU A 258 -7.52 8.85 15.36
C LEU A 258 -7.65 7.52 14.59
N TYR A 259 -6.79 6.54 14.89
CA TYR A 259 -6.93 5.18 14.32
C TYR A 259 -8.17 4.46 14.81
N CYS A 260 -8.54 4.67 16.07
CA CYS A 260 -9.63 3.95 16.71
C CYS A 260 -11.00 4.61 16.51
N THR A 261 -11.11 5.78 15.90
CA THR A 261 -12.38 6.51 15.81
C THR A 261 -12.85 6.59 14.36
N PRO A 262 -14.12 6.22 14.05
CA PRO A 262 -14.72 6.43 12.73
C PRO A 262 -15.03 7.93 12.56
N VAL A 263 -13.99 8.71 12.29
CA VAL A 263 -14.08 10.14 11.98
C VAL A 263 -13.83 10.32 10.50
N ASN A 264 -14.51 11.29 9.89
CA ASN A 264 -14.10 11.78 8.59
C ASN A 264 -12.72 12.45 8.75
N LEU A 265 -11.66 11.68 8.52
CA LEU A 265 -10.29 12.15 8.59
C LEU A 265 -10.06 13.39 7.73
N ASN A 266 -10.80 13.53 6.63
CA ASN A 266 -10.70 14.68 5.73
C ASN A 266 -11.21 15.98 6.37
N GLU A 267 -12.31 15.91 7.14
CA GLU A 267 -12.82 17.05 7.92
C GLU A 267 -11.84 17.34 9.07
N THR A 268 -11.39 16.29 9.75
CA THR A 268 -10.49 16.38 10.89
C THR A 268 -9.14 17.01 10.54
N LEU A 269 -8.53 16.63 9.42
CA LEU A 269 -7.27 17.22 8.94
C LEU A 269 -7.40 18.69 8.58
N GLY A 270 -8.54 19.11 7.99
CA GLY A 270 -8.83 20.53 7.76
C GLY A 270 -9.13 21.30 9.06
N GLU A 271 -9.64 20.60 10.06
CA GLU A 271 -10.02 21.13 11.38
C GLU A 271 -8.89 21.15 12.42
N LEU A 272 -7.80 20.40 12.18
CA LEU A 272 -6.56 20.42 12.94
C LEU A 272 -5.81 21.73 12.63
N LYS A 273 -6.39 22.86 13.04
CA LYS A 273 -5.66 24.12 13.20
C LYS A 273 -4.77 23.95 14.42
N ILE A 274 -3.62 23.34 14.24
CA ILE A 274 -2.58 23.11 15.25
C ILE A 274 -1.26 23.61 14.65
N ASN A 275 -0.21 23.75 15.46
CA ASN A 275 1.12 24.13 15.00
C ASN A 275 1.56 23.19 13.85
N ASN A 276 1.97 23.77 12.71
CA ASN A 276 2.43 23.05 11.53
C ASN A 276 3.51 22.00 11.88
N PHE A 277 4.40 22.29 12.84
CA PHE A 277 5.44 21.35 13.26
C PHE A 277 4.85 20.06 13.84
N LEU A 278 3.91 20.19 14.77
CA LEU A 278 3.27 19.05 15.43
C LEU A 278 2.41 18.23 14.45
N ILE A 279 1.70 18.90 13.54
CA ILE A 279 0.91 18.25 12.49
C ILE A 279 1.82 17.40 11.61
N VAL A 280 2.94 17.96 11.14
CA VAL A 280 3.86 17.26 10.25
C VAL A 280 4.54 16.10 10.98
N GLU A 281 4.94 16.25 12.25
CA GLU A 281 5.46 15.12 13.05
C GLU A 281 4.43 13.99 13.20
N LEU A 282 3.17 14.30 13.52
CA LEU A 282 2.10 13.31 13.62
C LEU A 282 1.86 12.59 12.29
N LEU A 283 1.77 13.34 11.19
CA LEU A 283 1.59 12.77 9.85
C LEU A 283 2.74 11.86 9.45
N ASN A 284 3.97 12.25 9.78
CA ASN A 284 5.16 11.54 9.36
C ASN A 284 5.46 10.28 10.20
N PHE A 285 5.29 10.31 11.52
CA PHE A 285 5.75 9.22 12.41
C PHE A 285 4.63 8.41 13.08
N ARG A 286 3.37 8.84 12.94
CA ARG A 286 2.23 8.17 13.59
C ARG A 286 1.08 7.87 12.65
N LEU A 287 0.75 8.76 11.72
CA LEU A 287 -0.49 8.69 10.95
C LEU A 287 -0.32 8.29 9.48
N ILE A 288 0.90 7.99 8.99
CA ILE A 288 1.12 7.70 7.55
C ILE A 288 0.26 6.54 7.05
N ARG A 289 0.05 5.50 7.88
CA ARG A 289 -0.76 4.33 7.51
C ARG A 289 -2.22 4.72 7.37
N LEU A 290 -2.71 5.61 8.23
CA LEU A 290 -4.08 6.13 8.21
C LEU A 290 -4.36 6.98 6.96
N LEU A 291 -3.34 7.67 6.44
CA LEU A 291 -3.46 8.48 5.22
C LEU A 291 -3.80 7.66 3.97
N LYS A 292 -3.57 6.33 3.97
CA LYS A 292 -4.02 5.44 2.87
C LYS A 292 -5.54 5.50 2.67
N TYR A 293 -6.30 5.71 3.74
CA TYR A 293 -7.76 5.75 3.77
C TYR A 293 -8.35 7.16 3.59
N CYS A 294 -7.51 8.20 3.62
CA CYS A 294 -7.95 9.58 3.41
C CYS A 294 -8.25 9.85 1.94
N SER A 295 -9.08 10.86 1.65
CA SER A 295 -9.21 11.31 0.26
C SER A 295 -7.87 11.91 -0.16
N PRO A 296 -7.30 11.49 -1.31
CA PRO A 296 -6.00 12.00 -1.75
C PRO A 296 -5.99 13.52 -1.88
N GLU A 297 -7.13 14.12 -2.22
CA GLU A 297 -7.25 15.54 -2.55
C GLU A 297 -6.96 16.45 -1.35
N ASN A 298 -7.55 16.19 -0.18
CA ASN A 298 -7.39 17.08 0.97
C ASN A 298 -5.98 16.98 1.55
N PHE A 299 -5.44 15.77 1.67
CA PHE A 299 -4.09 15.55 2.16
C PHE A 299 -3.03 16.14 1.22
N PHE A 300 -3.12 15.86 -0.08
CA PHE A 300 -2.14 16.40 -1.04
C PHE A 300 -2.23 17.92 -1.16
N THR A 301 -3.43 18.50 -1.06
CA THR A 301 -3.59 19.96 -0.99
C THR A 301 -2.85 20.51 0.23
N LEU A 302 -3.12 19.98 1.43
CA LEU A 302 -2.46 20.41 2.67
C LEU A 302 -0.94 20.29 2.58
N PHE A 303 -0.45 19.14 2.10
CA PHE A 303 0.97 18.91 1.92
C PHE A 303 1.61 19.93 0.97
N MET A 304 1.04 20.12 -0.23
CA MET A 304 1.59 21.03 -1.23
C MET A 304 1.54 22.50 -0.77
N THR A 305 0.48 22.89 -0.05
CA THR A 305 0.39 24.22 0.57
C THR A 305 1.49 24.42 1.61
N LEU A 306 1.67 23.48 2.54
CA LEU A 306 2.71 23.58 3.56
C LEU A 306 4.12 23.54 2.96
N HIS A 307 4.35 22.66 1.98
CA HIS A 307 5.65 22.51 1.31
C HIS A 307 6.07 23.80 0.60
N THR A 308 5.15 24.42 -0.14
CA THR A 308 5.43 25.68 -0.87
C THR A 308 5.58 26.88 0.05
N GLN A 309 4.75 26.99 1.10
CA GLN A 309 4.81 28.07 2.08
C GLN A 309 6.08 27.99 2.94
N VAL A 310 6.35 26.86 3.58
CA VAL A 310 7.52 26.68 4.45
C VAL A 310 8.81 26.71 3.63
N GLY A 311 8.81 26.10 2.44
CA GLY A 311 9.98 26.07 1.56
C GLY A 311 10.42 27.45 1.06
N SER A 312 9.49 28.43 1.02
CA SER A 312 9.79 29.81 0.60
C SER A 312 9.99 30.76 1.78
N SER A 313 9.81 30.28 3.01
CA SER A 313 9.97 31.08 4.23
C SER A 313 11.44 31.32 4.56
N LYS A 314 11.76 32.51 5.05
CA LYS A 314 13.05 32.84 5.69
C LYS A 314 12.96 32.90 7.21
N GLU A 315 11.83 32.51 7.80
CA GLU A 315 11.66 32.49 9.25
C GLU A 315 12.58 31.45 9.90
N SER A 316 13.13 31.80 11.07
CA SER A 316 13.93 30.89 11.87
C SER A 316 13.14 29.62 12.23
N GLY A 317 13.78 28.44 12.09
CA GLY A 317 13.14 27.14 12.33
C GLY A 317 12.39 26.54 11.14
N SER A 318 12.20 27.30 10.05
CA SER A 318 11.60 26.79 8.81
C SER A 318 12.40 25.65 8.20
N HIS A 319 13.73 25.66 8.36
CA HIS A 319 14.65 24.62 7.86
C HIS A 319 14.37 23.25 8.47
N ARG A 320 14.18 23.18 9.79
CA ARG A 320 13.87 21.93 10.50
C ARG A 320 12.49 21.40 10.12
N LEU A 321 11.48 22.27 10.05
CA LEU A 321 10.14 21.89 9.61
C LEU A 321 10.15 21.38 8.16
N PHE A 322 10.87 22.06 7.28
CA PHE A 322 10.99 21.68 5.88
C PHE A 322 11.69 20.32 5.70
N LEU A 323 12.69 20.00 6.52
CA LEU A 323 13.33 18.68 6.51
C LEU A 323 12.34 17.55 6.82
N ILE A 324 11.46 17.72 7.81
CA ILE A 324 10.43 16.73 8.14
C ILE A 324 9.37 16.67 7.03
N LEU A 325 9.03 17.80 6.39
CA LEU A 325 8.15 17.84 5.22
C LEU A 325 8.75 17.10 4.01
N GLU A 326 10.04 17.24 3.74
CA GLU A 326 10.74 16.48 2.69
C GLU A 326 10.67 14.98 2.98
N ASN A 327 10.90 14.58 4.25
CA ASN A 327 10.80 13.19 4.66
C ASN A 327 9.37 12.63 4.49
N LEU A 328 8.34 13.40 4.86
CA LEU A 328 6.95 13.05 4.60
C LEU A 328 6.67 12.96 3.08
N GLY A 329 7.28 13.85 2.29
CA GLY A 329 7.26 13.83 0.84
C GLY A 329 7.78 12.52 0.26
N VAL A 330 8.94 12.06 0.72
CA VAL A 330 9.53 10.75 0.36
C VAL A 330 8.57 9.61 0.68
N LYS A 331 7.99 9.57 1.88
CA LYS A 331 7.04 8.51 2.26
C LYS A 331 5.76 8.55 1.43
N MET A 332 5.24 9.75 1.17
CA MET A 332 4.06 9.94 0.35
C MET A 332 4.28 9.43 -1.08
N THR A 333 5.39 9.83 -1.72
CA THR A 333 5.72 9.33 -3.06
C THR A 333 5.97 7.83 -3.04
N THR A 334 6.55 7.30 -1.96
CA THR A 334 6.93 5.90 -1.91
C THR A 334 5.76 4.97 -1.60
N TYR A 335 4.77 5.36 -0.80
CA TYR A 335 3.73 4.44 -0.31
C TYR A 335 2.29 4.90 -0.53
N LEU A 336 2.03 6.20 -0.74
CA LEU A 336 0.67 6.72 -0.93
C LEU A 336 0.31 6.86 -2.41
N LEU A 337 1.30 7.11 -3.27
CA LEU A 337 1.19 7.15 -4.73
C LEU A 337 1.45 5.77 -5.35
N ASN A 338 0.81 4.71 -4.84
CA ASN A 338 0.95 3.35 -5.37
C ASN A 338 0.01 3.03 -6.55
N ASP A 339 -0.93 3.92 -6.85
CA ASP A 339 -1.82 3.85 -8.01
C ASP A 339 -1.62 5.08 -8.90
N PHE A 340 -1.51 4.86 -10.20
CA PHE A 340 -1.46 5.89 -11.23
C PHE A 340 -2.60 6.91 -11.10
N LYS A 341 -3.82 6.51 -10.71
CA LYS A 341 -4.95 7.44 -10.55
C LYS A 341 -4.70 8.50 -9.47
N ARG A 342 -4.04 8.14 -8.37
CA ARG A 342 -3.71 9.09 -7.29
C ARG A 342 -2.64 10.07 -7.77
N MET A 343 -1.68 9.57 -8.54
CA MET A 343 -0.60 10.36 -9.13
C MET A 343 -1.12 11.34 -10.19
N GLU A 344 -1.95 10.88 -11.12
CA GLU A 344 -2.60 11.71 -12.13
C GLU A 344 -3.36 12.87 -11.48
N LYS A 345 -4.18 12.59 -10.46
CA LYS A 345 -4.90 13.64 -9.72
C LYS A 345 -3.98 14.65 -9.03
N LEU A 346 -2.88 14.18 -8.43
CA LEU A 346 -1.90 15.06 -7.79
C LEU A 346 -1.25 15.98 -8.83
N VAL A 347 -0.85 15.41 -9.97
CA VAL A 347 -0.22 16.18 -11.06
C VAL A 347 -1.18 17.19 -11.67
N ASP A 348 -2.41 16.77 -11.98
CA ASP A 348 -3.38 17.63 -12.66
C ASP A 348 -3.89 18.77 -11.78
N LYS A 349 -4.07 18.55 -10.47
CA LYS A 349 -4.61 19.57 -9.56
C LYS A 349 -3.56 20.44 -8.89
N HIS A 350 -2.36 19.92 -8.65
CA HIS A 350 -1.38 20.57 -7.78
C HIS A 350 -0.03 20.89 -8.44
N LEU A 351 0.26 20.33 -9.62
CA LEU A 351 1.45 20.69 -10.41
C LEU A 351 1.04 21.55 -11.61
N GLY A 352 0.65 22.80 -11.32
CA GLY A 352 0.45 23.84 -12.33
C GLY A 352 1.76 24.55 -12.70
N GLU A 353 1.79 25.27 -13.83
CA GLU A 353 2.99 25.88 -14.42
C GLU A 353 3.84 26.75 -13.46
N ASN A 354 3.23 27.35 -12.43
CA ASN A 354 3.90 28.23 -11.47
C ASN A 354 4.32 27.57 -10.14
N THR A 355 4.16 26.25 -10.01
CA THR A 355 4.38 25.56 -8.72
C THR A 355 5.86 25.28 -8.50
N SER A 356 6.49 26.01 -7.57
CA SER A 356 7.92 25.86 -7.26
C SER A 356 8.17 24.83 -6.16
N ILE A 357 8.45 23.59 -6.56
CA ILE A 357 8.84 22.48 -5.67
C ILE A 357 10.36 22.27 -5.59
N SER A 358 10.82 21.58 -4.53
CA SER A 358 12.23 21.24 -4.29
C SER A 358 12.77 20.21 -5.27
N GLU A 359 14.10 20.13 -5.40
CA GLU A 359 14.77 19.12 -6.22
C GLU A 359 14.52 17.69 -5.72
N THR A 360 14.50 17.48 -4.41
CA THR A 360 14.19 16.18 -3.79
C THR A 360 12.80 15.69 -4.19
N LEU A 361 11.76 16.53 -4.04
CA LEU A 361 10.40 16.14 -4.41
C LEU A 361 10.27 15.85 -5.92
N LYS A 362 10.96 16.61 -6.78
CA LYS A 362 11.02 16.35 -8.24
C LYS A 362 11.57 14.97 -8.55
N ARG A 363 12.73 14.63 -7.97
CA ARG A 363 13.40 13.33 -8.14
C ARG A 363 12.52 12.17 -7.66
N ASN A 364 11.91 12.32 -6.48
CA ASN A 364 11.04 11.30 -5.90
C ASN A 364 9.72 11.12 -6.67
N LEU A 365 9.12 12.20 -7.19
CA LEU A 365 7.92 12.11 -8.04
C LEU A 365 8.22 11.35 -9.33
N LEU A 366 9.37 11.65 -9.96
CA LEU A 366 9.83 10.94 -11.14
C LEU A 366 10.08 9.46 -10.85
N PHE A 367 10.78 9.15 -9.76
CA PHE A 367 11.03 7.78 -9.33
C PHE A 367 9.71 7.02 -9.08
N SER A 368 8.79 7.63 -8.33
CA SER A 368 7.48 7.06 -8.07
C SER A 368 6.70 6.81 -9.35
N PHE A 369 6.75 7.73 -10.32
CA PHE A 369 6.12 7.56 -11.63
C PHE A 369 6.69 6.33 -12.35
N ILE A 370 8.02 6.23 -12.45
CA ILE A 370 8.68 5.08 -13.09
C ILE A 370 8.33 3.78 -12.38
N ARG A 371 8.32 3.78 -11.05
CA ARG A 371 7.92 2.61 -10.24
C ARG A 371 6.47 2.21 -10.51
N ASN A 372 5.53 3.16 -10.56
CA ASN A 372 4.13 2.85 -10.90
C ASN A 372 4.01 2.19 -12.27
N PHE A 373 4.87 2.55 -13.23
CA PHE A 373 4.91 1.87 -14.53
C PHE A 373 5.45 0.44 -14.44
N LYS A 374 6.43 0.18 -13.56
CA LYS A 374 6.95 -1.17 -13.31
C LYS A 374 5.89 -2.05 -12.64
N LEU A 375 5.17 -1.50 -11.66
CA LEU A 375 4.20 -2.23 -10.83
C LEU A 375 2.82 -2.36 -11.49
N SER A 376 2.45 -1.47 -12.43
CA SER A 376 1.17 -1.49 -13.14
C SER A 376 1.41 -1.53 -14.65
N TRP A 377 1.33 -2.71 -15.27
CA TRP A 377 1.54 -2.91 -16.71
C TRP A 377 0.27 -2.74 -17.56
N LYS A 378 -0.76 -2.04 -17.05
CA LYS A 378 -1.99 -1.73 -17.80
C LYS A 378 -1.66 -0.95 -19.07
N GLN A 379 -1.81 -1.59 -20.24
CA GLN A 379 -1.56 -1.02 -21.56
C GLN A 379 -2.84 -0.92 -22.39
N ASP A 380 -3.79 -0.10 -21.95
CA ASP A 380 -4.81 0.42 -22.88
C ASP A 380 -4.25 1.61 -23.67
N LYS A 381 -4.69 1.81 -24.92
CA LYS A 381 -4.31 2.96 -25.77
C LYS A 381 -4.75 4.30 -25.15
N HIS A 382 -5.90 4.34 -24.47
CA HIS A 382 -6.37 5.53 -23.76
C HIS A 382 -5.50 5.81 -22.52
N GLU A 383 -5.28 4.79 -21.69
CA GLU A 383 -4.46 4.91 -20.49
C GLU A 383 -3.00 5.24 -20.83
N LYS A 384 -2.46 4.70 -21.92
CA LYS A 384 -1.15 5.07 -22.46
C LYS A 384 -1.07 6.55 -22.81
N THR A 385 -2.11 7.13 -23.40
CA THR A 385 -2.17 8.56 -23.73
C THR A 385 -2.20 9.42 -22.46
N LEU A 386 -3.01 9.06 -21.47
CA LEU A 386 -3.06 9.74 -20.16
C LEU A 386 -1.70 9.66 -19.44
N ARG A 387 -1.11 8.47 -19.41
CA ARG A 387 0.22 8.19 -18.87
C ARG A 387 1.31 9.03 -19.54
N VAL A 388 1.29 9.14 -20.86
CA VAL A 388 2.21 10.02 -21.62
C VAL A 388 1.95 11.49 -21.33
N SER A 389 0.70 11.92 -21.21
CA SER A 389 0.35 13.30 -20.85
C SER A 389 0.85 13.66 -19.44
N CYS A 390 0.57 12.80 -18.46
CA CYS A 390 1.05 12.94 -17.08
C CYS A 390 2.58 12.93 -17.02
N PHE A 391 3.25 12.04 -17.77
CA PHE A 391 4.71 12.04 -17.91
C PHE A 391 5.22 13.39 -18.40
N ASN A 392 4.66 13.91 -19.50
CA ASN A 392 5.10 15.19 -20.08
C ASN A 392 4.93 16.35 -19.08
N LYS A 393 3.87 16.36 -18.28
CA LYS A 393 3.67 17.35 -17.20
C LYS A 393 4.68 17.22 -16.06
N ILE A 394 5.01 15.99 -15.64
CA ILE A 394 6.05 15.79 -14.62
C ILE A 394 7.41 16.22 -15.16
N VAL A 395 7.74 15.82 -16.38
CA VAL A 395 9.00 16.12 -17.05
C VAL A 395 9.18 17.62 -17.24
N SER A 396 8.14 18.37 -17.61
CA SER A 396 8.24 19.84 -17.75
C SER A 396 8.67 20.52 -16.44
N HIS A 397 8.30 19.98 -15.28
CA HIS A 397 8.73 20.47 -13.98
C HIS A 397 10.09 19.90 -13.51
N CYS A 398 10.47 18.73 -14.04
CA CYS A 398 11.66 17.97 -13.66
C CYS A 398 12.75 17.98 -14.74
N MET A 399 12.72 18.92 -15.69
CA MET A 399 13.59 18.95 -16.89
C MET A 399 15.07 18.65 -16.61
N LYS A 400 15.68 19.42 -15.70
CA LYS A 400 17.09 19.26 -15.33
C LYS A 400 17.35 17.90 -14.64
N VAL A 401 16.42 17.49 -13.79
CA VAL A 401 16.49 16.19 -13.11
C VAL A 401 16.41 15.06 -14.12
N MET A 402 15.56 15.17 -15.14
CA MET A 402 15.44 14.18 -16.21
C MET A 402 16.71 14.07 -17.05
N GLU A 403 17.42 15.17 -17.28
CA GLU A 403 18.73 15.17 -17.95
C GLU A 403 19.76 14.43 -17.10
N ASP A 404 19.84 14.73 -15.80
CA ASP A 404 20.73 14.01 -14.86
C ASP A 404 20.36 12.52 -14.76
N PHE A 405 19.07 12.19 -14.70
CA PHE A 405 18.57 10.82 -14.67
C PHE A 405 18.83 10.08 -15.99
N GLY A 406 18.71 10.77 -17.12
CA GLY A 406 18.90 10.26 -18.48
C GLY A 406 20.35 10.06 -18.87
N LYS A 407 21.30 10.75 -18.20
CA LYS A 407 22.74 10.52 -18.31
C LYS A 407 23.18 9.16 -17.73
N LEU A 408 22.37 8.49 -16.89
CA LEU A 408 22.52 7.04 -16.75
C LEU A 408 22.00 6.41 -18.02
N ASN A 409 22.90 5.99 -18.90
CA ASN A 409 22.58 5.23 -20.11
C ASN A 409 21.37 4.33 -19.84
N SER A 410 20.27 4.58 -20.57
CA SER A 410 19.00 3.83 -20.51
C SER A 410 19.17 2.31 -20.69
N LYS A 411 20.38 1.87 -21.05
CA LYS A 411 20.85 0.48 -21.11
C LYS A 411 21.16 -0.17 -19.75
N HIS A 412 21.60 0.57 -18.73
CA HIS A 412 22.00 0.01 -17.43
C HIS A 412 20.90 0.04 -16.37
N ARG A 413 19.97 1.00 -16.44
CA ARG A 413 18.82 1.02 -15.53
C ARG A 413 17.75 0.03 -16.01
N LEU A 414 17.25 -0.82 -15.11
CA LEU A 414 16.17 -1.78 -15.34
C LEU A 414 14.81 -1.06 -15.49
N TYR A 415 14.63 -0.23 -16.51
CA TYR A 415 13.38 0.48 -16.79
C TYR A 415 12.48 -0.29 -17.77
N PRO A 416 11.14 -0.13 -17.69
CA PRO A 416 10.26 -0.59 -18.74
C PRO A 416 10.62 0.05 -20.08
N GLU A 417 10.57 -0.73 -21.17
CA GLU A 417 10.92 -0.27 -22.52
C GLU A 417 10.16 0.99 -22.97
N LEU A 418 8.91 1.15 -22.55
CA LEU A 418 8.14 2.36 -22.83
C LEU A 418 8.76 3.60 -22.17
N VAL A 419 9.20 3.47 -20.92
CA VAL A 419 9.86 4.56 -20.18
C VAL A 419 11.19 4.91 -20.85
N LYS A 420 12.00 3.91 -21.23
CA LYS A 420 13.24 4.14 -21.99
C LYS A 420 12.96 4.94 -23.26
N LYS A 421 12.00 4.52 -24.08
CA LYS A 421 11.61 5.23 -25.31
C LYS A 421 11.12 6.65 -25.06
N MET A 422 10.36 6.87 -23.99
CA MET A 422 9.89 8.22 -23.62
C MET A 422 11.06 9.12 -23.20
N VAL A 423 12.01 8.60 -22.42
CA VAL A 423 13.23 9.31 -22.01
C VAL A 423 14.13 9.59 -23.23
N ASP A 424 14.39 8.60 -24.08
CA ASP A 424 15.23 8.74 -25.27
C ASP A 424 14.63 9.75 -26.25
N HIS A 425 13.31 9.69 -26.51
CA HIS A 425 12.61 10.67 -27.34
C HIS A 425 12.76 12.09 -26.78
N PHE A 426 12.70 12.22 -25.45
CA PHE A 426 12.85 13.50 -24.79
C PHE A 426 14.28 14.06 -24.92
N LEU A 427 15.30 13.25 -24.61
CA LEU A 427 16.71 13.63 -24.71
C LEU A 427 17.13 13.99 -26.15
N SER A 428 16.54 13.32 -27.16
CA SER A 428 16.83 13.60 -28.57
C SER A 428 16.42 14.99 -29.07
N LYS A 429 15.52 15.69 -28.36
CA LYS A 429 15.05 17.03 -28.76
C LYS A 429 15.98 18.18 -28.33
N LYS A 430 17.07 17.92 -27.59
CA LYS A 430 17.82 18.97 -26.87
C LYS A 430 19.31 19.10 -27.25
N THR A 431 19.78 18.48 -28.32
CA THR A 431 21.22 18.38 -28.68
C THR A 431 21.98 19.67 -29.04
N GLU A 432 21.52 20.88 -28.70
CA GLU A 432 22.20 22.13 -29.13
C GLU A 432 22.40 23.22 -28.05
N GLN A 433 22.35 22.90 -26.75
CA GLN A 433 22.75 23.85 -25.70
C GLN A 433 24.02 23.39 -24.99
N THR A 434 25.10 24.16 -25.16
CA THR A 434 26.33 24.05 -24.38
C THR A 434 26.01 24.29 -22.91
N GLU A 435 26.07 23.22 -22.10
CA GLU A 435 25.86 23.28 -20.65
C GLU A 435 26.98 24.10 -20.00
N SER A 436 26.65 25.23 -19.38
CA SER A 436 27.55 25.89 -18.43
C SER A 436 27.70 25.03 -17.17
N PRO A 437 28.88 25.03 -16.51
CA PRO A 437 29.07 24.27 -15.28
C PRO A 437 28.04 24.68 -14.22
N PRO A 438 27.53 23.74 -13.40
CA PRO A 438 26.46 24.03 -12.45
C PRO A 438 26.89 24.98 -11.32
N TYR A 439 28.19 25.21 -11.16
CA TYR A 439 28.84 26.08 -10.19
C TYR A 439 29.95 26.89 -10.89
N ASP A 440 30.33 28.02 -10.29
CA ASP A 440 31.33 28.94 -10.83
C ASP A 440 32.49 29.09 -9.84
N LYS A 441 33.69 28.69 -10.25
CA LYS A 441 34.91 28.67 -9.41
C LYS A 441 35.34 30.09 -9.01
N ASP A 442 35.19 31.08 -9.90
CA ASP A 442 35.57 32.47 -9.61
C ASP A 442 34.65 33.05 -8.54
N THR A 443 33.34 32.76 -8.67
CA THR A 443 32.35 33.11 -7.66
C THR A 443 32.63 32.44 -6.31
N ILE A 444 33.04 31.16 -6.28
CA ILE A 444 33.40 30.46 -5.04
C ILE A 444 34.58 31.16 -4.36
N SER A 445 35.65 31.48 -5.10
CA SER A 445 36.82 32.17 -4.54
C SER A 445 36.48 33.56 -4.00
N LYS A 446 35.54 34.28 -4.63
CA LYS A 446 35.06 35.57 -4.12
C LYS A 446 34.34 35.42 -2.77
N ILE A 447 33.46 34.42 -2.64
CA ILE A 447 32.71 34.16 -1.40
C ILE A 447 33.65 33.74 -0.26
N GLU A 448 34.67 32.93 -0.54
CA GLU A 448 35.68 32.54 0.45
C GLU A 448 36.35 33.76 1.10
N LYS A 449 36.73 34.76 0.29
CA LYS A 449 37.30 36.02 0.81
C LYS A 449 36.32 36.81 1.67
N GLN A 450 35.03 36.81 1.31
CA GLN A 450 33.99 37.47 2.10
C GLN A 450 33.72 36.74 3.45
N LEU A 451 33.79 35.41 3.45
CA LEU A 451 33.68 34.59 4.68
C LEU A 451 34.85 34.88 5.63
N ASP A 452 36.07 35.00 5.11
CA ASP A 452 37.25 35.37 5.90
C ASP A 452 37.13 36.78 6.49
N ALA A 453 36.52 37.72 5.75
CA ALA A 453 36.24 39.07 6.23
C ALA A 453 35.07 39.17 7.24
N LYS A 454 34.35 38.07 7.50
CA LYS A 454 33.14 38.00 8.34
C LYS A 454 32.05 39.04 7.96
N ASN A 455 31.96 39.41 6.68
CA ASN A 455 31.03 40.44 6.20
C ASN A 455 29.64 39.85 5.86
N LEU A 456 28.77 39.72 6.86
CA LEU A 456 27.46 39.08 6.72
C LEU A 456 26.51 39.84 5.76
N GLN A 457 26.57 41.18 5.73
CA GLN A 457 25.63 41.98 4.92
C GLN A 457 25.87 41.80 3.42
N GLU A 458 27.13 41.72 3.00
CA GLU A 458 27.51 41.57 1.59
C GLU A 458 27.15 40.18 1.06
N ILE A 459 27.37 39.13 1.86
CA ILE A 459 27.05 37.74 1.50
C ILE A 459 25.53 37.53 1.36
N VAL A 460 24.74 38.10 2.28
CA VAL A 460 23.27 37.96 2.28
C VAL A 460 22.65 38.69 1.09
N GLN A 461 23.22 39.83 0.67
CA GLN A 461 22.73 40.61 -0.47
C GLN A 461 22.95 39.91 -1.82
N GLU A 462 24.04 39.16 -1.97
CA GLU A 462 24.35 38.46 -3.23
C GLU A 462 23.54 37.16 -3.44
N ASN A 463 22.82 36.66 -2.42
CA ASN A 463 22.05 35.40 -2.42
C ASN A 463 22.69 34.28 -3.27
N ASN A 464 23.95 33.95 -2.92
CA ASN A 464 24.79 33.18 -3.81
C ASN A 464 24.61 31.67 -3.66
N ARG A 465 24.16 31.05 -4.73
CA ARG A 465 23.91 29.60 -4.87
C ARG A 465 25.13 28.71 -4.60
N ASN A 466 26.34 29.26 -4.59
CA ASN A 466 27.60 28.55 -4.39
C ASN A 466 28.14 28.65 -2.95
N LEU A 467 27.42 29.27 -2.02
CA LEU A 467 27.88 29.47 -0.63
C LEU A 467 28.28 28.15 0.06
N LEU A 468 27.49 27.10 -0.10
CA LEU A 468 27.77 25.79 0.52
C LEU A 468 29.08 25.19 -0.02
N CYS A 469 29.34 25.35 -1.32
CA CYS A 469 30.60 24.94 -1.96
C CYS A 469 31.80 25.72 -1.43
N ALA A 470 31.64 27.03 -1.21
CA ALA A 470 32.68 27.89 -0.63
C ALA A 470 33.01 27.52 0.83
N ILE A 471 31.98 27.25 1.66
CA ILE A 471 32.17 26.78 3.04
C ILE A 471 32.93 25.45 3.05
N TRP A 472 32.56 24.51 2.16
CA TRP A 472 33.27 23.23 2.03
C TRP A 472 34.73 23.41 1.61
N SER A 473 34.98 24.15 0.53
CA SER A 473 36.33 24.38 0.02
C SER A 473 37.22 25.02 1.10
N ARG A 474 36.71 26.01 1.82
CA ARG A 474 37.41 26.62 2.94
C ARG A 474 37.74 25.62 4.04
N MET A 475 36.75 24.80 4.45
CA MET A 475 36.95 23.79 5.50
C MET A 475 37.94 22.70 5.07
N TYR A 476 37.84 22.22 3.82
CA TYR A 476 38.72 21.20 3.26
C TYR A 476 40.18 21.68 3.22
N ASN A 477 40.40 22.96 2.88
CA ASN A 477 41.73 23.57 2.83
C ASN A 477 42.31 23.94 4.22
N LEU A 478 41.47 24.09 5.25
CA LEU A 478 41.92 24.41 6.61
C LEU A 478 42.49 23.19 7.36
N LEU A 479 42.07 21.97 7.02
CA LEU A 479 42.53 20.75 7.69
C LEU A 479 44.02 20.46 7.39
N PRO A 480 44.81 20.08 8.40
CA PRO A 480 44.40 19.49 9.69
C PRO A 480 43.98 20.50 10.79
N LYS A 481 44.13 21.82 10.59
CA LYS A 481 43.65 22.82 11.56
C LYS A 481 42.12 22.87 11.48
N GLN A 482 41.45 22.12 12.36
CA GLN A 482 40.00 22.11 12.45
C GLN A 482 39.46 23.56 12.62
N PRO A 483 38.31 23.90 12.01
CA PRO A 483 37.70 25.21 12.19
C PRO A 483 37.34 25.46 13.66
N SER A 484 37.45 26.72 14.10
CA SER A 484 37.04 27.10 15.45
C SER A 484 35.51 27.04 15.61
N ASN A 485 35.04 26.81 16.84
CA ASN A 485 33.60 26.78 17.14
C ASN A 485 32.88 28.09 16.77
N GLU A 486 33.56 29.23 16.83
CA GLU A 486 33.00 30.52 16.42
C GLU A 486 32.83 30.63 14.90
N GLU A 487 33.79 30.13 14.12
CA GLU A 487 33.70 30.09 12.65
C GLU A 487 32.57 29.19 12.20
N VAL A 488 32.44 27.99 12.78
CA VAL A 488 31.34 27.07 12.49
C VAL A 488 29.99 27.71 12.80
N LYS A 489 29.85 28.36 13.97
CA LYS A 489 28.62 29.09 14.34
C LYS A 489 28.30 30.21 13.36
N PHE A 490 29.31 30.98 12.95
CA PHE A 490 29.15 32.06 11.97
C PHE A 490 28.71 31.52 10.60
N TRP A 491 29.38 30.50 10.07
CA TRP A 491 29.03 29.89 8.78
C TRP A 491 27.63 29.28 8.79
N LYS A 492 27.22 28.60 9.87
CA LYS A 492 25.85 28.10 10.04
C LYS A 492 24.82 29.22 9.98
N LYS A 493 25.07 30.31 10.71
CA LYS A 493 24.18 31.48 10.73
C LYS A 493 24.03 32.07 9.32
N VAL A 494 25.15 32.33 8.63
CA VAL A 494 25.15 32.89 7.27
C VAL A 494 24.40 31.96 6.31
N LEU A 495 24.63 30.64 6.38
CA LEU A 495 23.97 29.67 5.52
C LEU A 495 22.44 29.70 5.66
N LEU A 496 21.95 29.69 6.91
CA LEU A 496 20.52 29.62 7.23
C LEU A 496 19.78 30.94 7.02
N GLU A 497 20.45 32.10 7.19
CA GLU A 497 19.88 33.43 6.95
C GLU A 497 19.85 33.81 5.45
N THR A 498 20.82 33.34 4.68
CA THR A 498 20.90 33.64 3.25
C THR A 498 19.83 32.89 2.45
N HIS A 499 19.70 31.58 2.72
CA HIS A 499 18.89 30.67 1.91
C HIS A 499 17.56 30.32 2.58
N THR A 500 16.49 30.28 1.77
CA THR A 500 15.27 29.58 2.16
C THR A 500 15.53 28.07 2.28
N PRO A 501 14.71 27.31 3.03
CA PRO A 501 14.88 25.86 3.16
C PRO A 501 14.90 25.12 1.81
N LYS A 502 14.03 25.54 0.88
CA LYS A 502 14.00 24.97 -0.48
C LYS A 502 15.27 25.26 -1.26
N GLU A 503 15.79 26.49 -1.19
CA GLU A 503 17.05 26.85 -1.85
C GLU A 503 18.22 26.08 -1.28
N LEU A 504 18.27 25.90 0.05
CA LEU A 504 19.31 25.12 0.71
C LEU A 504 19.29 23.66 0.24
N VAL A 505 18.11 23.02 0.20
CA VAL A 505 17.97 21.65 -0.35
C VAL A 505 18.50 21.58 -1.79
N ASN A 506 18.10 22.52 -2.66
CA ASN A 506 18.57 22.54 -4.05
C ASN A 506 20.10 22.78 -4.14
N ASN A 507 20.66 23.60 -3.25
CA ASN A 507 22.09 23.86 -3.20
C ASN A 507 22.90 22.66 -2.69
N ILE A 508 22.32 21.77 -1.87
CA ILE A 508 22.96 20.50 -1.49
C ILE A 508 23.19 19.61 -2.72
N TYR A 509 22.22 19.54 -3.65
CA TYR A 509 22.43 18.81 -4.89
C TYR A 509 23.58 19.41 -5.71
N ARG A 510 23.63 20.74 -5.86
CA ARG A 510 24.75 21.42 -6.53
C ARG A 510 26.09 21.18 -5.81
N PHE A 511 26.07 21.16 -4.48
CA PHE A 511 27.26 20.91 -3.67
C PHE A 511 27.83 19.50 -3.88
N VAL A 512 26.96 18.49 -3.96
CA VAL A 512 27.40 17.13 -4.31
C VAL A 512 28.06 17.10 -5.69
N ASP A 513 27.49 17.79 -6.68
CA ASP A 513 28.10 17.88 -8.02
C ASP A 513 29.51 18.49 -7.94
N TYR A 514 29.67 19.59 -7.19
CA TYR A 514 30.98 20.22 -6.98
C TYR A 514 32.00 19.29 -6.31
N ILE A 515 31.61 18.53 -5.28
CA ILE A 515 32.53 17.58 -4.62
C ILE A 515 33.00 16.50 -5.61
N LEU A 516 32.06 15.88 -6.32
CA LEU A 516 32.37 14.78 -7.23
C LEU A 516 33.25 15.26 -8.39
N ASP A 517 32.90 16.38 -9.01
CA ASP A 517 33.63 16.92 -10.15
C ASP A 517 35.03 17.46 -9.75
N GLU A 518 35.12 18.31 -8.72
CA GLU A 518 36.37 19.01 -8.38
C GLU A 518 37.36 18.11 -7.64
N TYR A 519 36.88 17.37 -6.64
CA TYR A 519 37.76 16.67 -5.71
C TYR A 519 38.02 15.23 -6.11
N LEU A 520 37.07 14.56 -6.78
CA LEU A 520 37.23 13.15 -7.16
C LEU A 520 37.61 12.97 -8.63
N VAL A 521 36.97 13.70 -9.56
CA VAL A 521 37.30 13.60 -10.99
C VAL A 521 38.51 14.46 -11.37
N GLU A 522 38.52 15.75 -11.01
CA GLU A 522 39.66 16.64 -11.31
C GLU A 522 40.84 16.42 -10.33
N GLY A 523 40.56 16.07 -9.08
CA GLY A 523 41.57 15.76 -8.06
C GLY A 523 42.49 14.58 -8.41
N GLU A 524 41.96 13.52 -9.02
CA GLU A 524 42.74 12.38 -9.52
C GLU A 524 43.77 12.83 -10.58
N ASN A 525 43.36 13.75 -11.46
CA ASN A 525 44.21 14.25 -12.54
C ASN A 525 45.28 15.26 -12.06
N ASN A 526 45.00 16.01 -10.99
CA ASN A 526 45.84 17.13 -10.56
C ASN A 526 46.84 16.80 -9.44
N THR A 527 46.56 15.81 -8.58
CA THR A 527 47.38 15.55 -7.37
C THR A 527 48.40 14.43 -7.52
N GLY A 528 48.22 13.53 -8.50
CA GLY A 528 49.04 12.32 -8.65
C GLY A 528 48.86 11.28 -7.51
N GLU A 529 47.95 11.53 -6.57
CA GLU A 529 47.58 10.58 -5.51
C GLU A 529 46.64 9.49 -6.06
N THR A 530 46.67 8.29 -5.48
CA THR A 530 45.70 7.23 -5.84
C THR A 530 44.29 7.70 -5.46
N ILE A 531 43.32 7.50 -6.36
CA ILE A 531 41.92 7.88 -6.13
C ILE A 531 41.36 7.39 -4.78
N TYR A 532 41.77 6.20 -4.33
CA TYR A 532 41.36 5.65 -3.04
C TYR A 532 41.69 6.59 -1.86
N LEU A 533 42.90 7.18 -1.84
CA LEU A 533 43.33 8.10 -0.78
C LEU A 533 42.56 9.41 -0.83
N VAL A 534 42.31 9.94 -2.03
CA VAL A 534 41.51 11.16 -2.23
C VAL A 534 40.08 10.92 -1.76
N MET A 535 39.48 9.78 -2.14
CA MET A 535 38.15 9.38 -1.73
C MET A 535 38.03 9.19 -0.22
N GLN A 536 39.01 8.55 0.41
CA GLN A 536 39.05 8.39 1.87
C GLN A 536 39.12 9.76 2.57
N ARG A 537 39.96 10.67 2.07
CA ARG A 537 40.08 12.04 2.58
C ARG A 537 38.75 12.79 2.46
N VAL A 538 38.16 12.83 1.25
CA VAL A 538 36.85 13.46 1.01
C VAL A 538 35.78 12.87 1.92
N SER A 539 35.72 11.55 2.07
CA SER A 539 34.74 10.87 2.91
C SER A 539 34.86 11.26 4.39
N GLN A 540 36.08 11.29 4.94
CA GLN A 540 36.32 11.72 6.33
C GLN A 540 35.93 13.17 6.57
N HIS A 541 36.20 14.06 5.62
CA HIS A 541 35.85 15.47 5.73
C HIS A 541 34.34 15.67 5.63
N LEU A 542 33.69 14.94 4.72
CA LEU A 542 32.25 14.99 4.54
C LEU A 542 31.50 14.39 5.73
N ALA A 543 32.03 13.34 6.36
CA ALA A 543 31.49 12.80 7.60
C ALA A 543 31.49 13.84 8.73
N LYS A 544 32.57 14.60 8.92
CA LYS A 544 32.60 15.73 9.88
C LYS A 544 31.63 16.83 9.49
N PHE A 545 31.52 17.15 8.21
CA PHE A 545 30.60 18.16 7.68
C PHE A 545 29.13 17.84 7.98
N VAL A 546 28.76 16.57 7.91
CA VAL A 546 27.41 16.07 8.18
C VAL A 546 27.19 15.87 9.68
N TRP A 547 28.07 15.15 10.36
CA TRP A 547 27.81 14.62 11.70
C TRP A 547 28.37 15.45 12.85
N THR A 548 29.51 16.11 12.66
CA THR A 548 30.14 16.93 13.71
C THR A 548 29.67 18.37 13.63
N TYR A 549 29.70 18.92 12.42
CA TYR A 549 29.34 20.29 12.17
C TYR A 549 27.90 20.44 11.70
N GLU A 550 27.20 19.41 11.25
CA GLU A 550 25.78 19.48 10.84
C GLU A 550 25.47 20.68 9.92
N PHE A 551 26.30 20.91 8.89
CA PHE A 551 26.01 21.92 7.88
C PHE A 551 24.89 21.50 6.93
N VAL A 552 24.72 20.18 6.77
CA VAL A 552 23.76 19.57 5.86
C VAL A 552 23.15 18.34 6.52
N PRO A 553 21.84 18.09 6.32
CA PRO A 553 21.18 16.90 6.84
C PRO A 553 21.60 15.65 6.04
N ILE A 554 21.84 14.55 6.76
CA ILE A 554 22.24 13.27 6.15
C ILE A 554 21.19 12.74 5.16
N GLU A 555 19.92 13.05 5.41
CA GLU A 555 18.78 12.63 4.59
C GLU A 555 18.93 13.15 3.16
N ILE A 556 19.11 14.46 3.02
CA ILE A 556 19.23 15.11 1.71
C ILE A 556 20.58 14.78 1.07
N MET A 557 21.65 14.66 1.86
CA MET A 557 22.97 14.25 1.37
C MET A 557 22.92 12.83 0.75
N THR A 558 22.26 11.88 1.42
CA THR A 558 22.10 10.51 0.93
C THR A 558 21.29 10.48 -0.36
N LEU A 559 20.16 11.19 -0.41
CA LEU A 559 19.33 11.32 -1.61
C LEU A 559 20.10 11.98 -2.77
N ALA A 560 20.95 12.96 -2.47
CA ALA A 560 21.74 13.67 -3.46
C ALA A 560 22.90 12.83 -4.02
N LEU A 561 23.50 11.94 -3.21
CA LEU A 561 24.58 11.04 -3.64
C LEU A 561 24.07 9.81 -4.39
N MET A 562 22.97 9.19 -3.96
CA MET A 562 22.44 7.95 -4.58
C MET A 562 21.95 8.15 -6.03
N ASP A 563 21.52 9.36 -6.37
CA ASP A 563 20.95 9.67 -7.69
C ASP A 563 21.98 10.10 -8.74
N ARG A 564 23.28 10.07 -8.41
CA ARG A 564 24.33 10.58 -9.31
C ARG A 564 24.72 9.59 -10.40
N SER A 565 24.76 10.11 -11.61
CA SER A 565 25.66 9.65 -12.65
C SER A 565 25.97 10.81 -13.58
N LYS A 566 27.24 11.07 -13.82
CA LYS A 566 27.65 11.77 -15.02
C LYS A 566 28.49 10.75 -15.79
N ALA A 567 27.95 10.29 -16.91
CA ALA A 567 28.77 9.72 -17.95
C ALA A 567 29.26 10.91 -18.76
N LYS A 568 30.50 11.37 -18.55
CA LYS A 568 31.12 12.21 -19.56
C LYS A 568 31.21 11.36 -20.84
N ASN A 569 30.60 11.86 -21.92
CA ASN A 569 31.00 11.49 -23.27
C ASN A 569 32.42 12.04 -23.48
N THR A 570 33.43 11.38 -22.93
CA THR A 570 34.79 11.59 -23.40
C THR A 570 34.84 11.01 -24.80
N SER A 571 35.07 11.88 -25.78
CA SER A 571 35.42 11.55 -27.17
C SER A 571 36.74 10.78 -27.31
N LEU A 572 37.29 10.24 -26.21
CA LEU A 572 38.30 9.21 -26.20
C LEU A 572 37.66 7.91 -25.72
N GLY A 573 37.60 6.91 -26.61
CA GLY A 573 37.05 5.58 -26.39
C GLY A 573 37.79 4.75 -25.34
N THR A 574 37.75 5.17 -24.09
CA THR A 574 38.07 4.33 -22.94
C THR A 574 36.77 3.88 -22.26
N PRO A 575 36.64 2.61 -21.84
CA PRO A 575 35.40 2.00 -21.33
C PRO A 575 34.99 2.46 -19.92
N ASN A 576 35.53 3.59 -19.43
CA ASN A 576 35.46 4.02 -18.03
C ASN A 576 34.40 5.10 -17.76
N SER A 577 33.30 5.13 -18.51
CA SER A 577 32.20 6.11 -18.36
C SER A 577 31.28 5.88 -17.14
N ASN A 578 31.61 4.92 -16.27
CA ASN A 578 30.80 4.45 -15.15
C ASN A 578 31.43 4.74 -13.77
N ILE A 579 32.49 5.55 -13.70
CA ILE A 579 33.28 5.67 -12.48
C ILE A 579 32.63 6.58 -11.42
N GLU A 580 31.94 7.65 -11.83
CA GLU A 580 31.46 8.66 -10.88
C GLU A 580 30.38 8.17 -9.91
N HIS A 581 29.49 7.27 -10.35
CA HIS A 581 28.51 6.68 -9.45
C HIS A 581 29.17 5.75 -8.45
N ILE A 582 30.22 5.02 -8.84
CA ILE A 582 30.98 4.16 -7.93
C ILE A 582 31.62 5.02 -6.82
N TYR A 583 32.20 6.17 -7.19
CA TYR A 583 32.75 7.12 -6.22
C TYR A 583 31.66 7.68 -5.27
N ALA A 584 30.52 8.13 -5.81
CA ALA A 584 29.43 8.65 -4.99
C ALA A 584 28.90 7.62 -3.98
N HIS A 585 28.72 6.35 -4.41
CA HIS A 585 28.28 5.27 -3.53
C HIS A 585 29.34 4.89 -2.50
N SER A 586 30.61 4.90 -2.88
CA SER A 586 31.73 4.60 -1.96
C SER A 586 31.88 5.67 -0.87
N VAL A 587 31.74 6.95 -1.24
CA VAL A 587 31.69 8.07 -0.28
C VAL A 587 30.48 7.93 0.63
N LEU A 588 29.31 7.61 0.07
CA LEU A 588 28.09 7.42 0.85
C LEU A 588 28.24 6.27 1.87
N LEU A 589 28.76 5.11 1.47
CA LEU A 589 29.02 4.00 2.39
C LEU A 589 29.98 4.37 3.50
N SER A 590 31.02 5.16 3.18
CA SER A 590 31.99 5.61 4.17
C SER A 590 31.34 6.49 5.25
N ILE A 591 30.42 7.39 4.86
CA ILE A 591 29.68 8.26 5.78
C ILE A 591 28.65 7.48 6.62
N LEU A 592 28.00 6.48 6.00
CA LEU A 592 26.97 5.70 6.66
C LEU A 592 27.56 4.66 7.62
N ILE A 593 28.65 3.97 7.24
CA ILE A 593 29.12 2.75 7.93
C ILE A 593 30.48 2.95 8.61
N THR A 594 31.48 3.46 7.89
CA THR A 594 32.90 3.33 8.29
C THR A 594 33.39 4.40 9.26
N ASP A 595 32.69 5.54 9.38
CA ASP A 595 33.12 6.67 10.18
C ASP A 595 32.97 6.48 11.72
N GLU A 596 33.79 7.17 12.52
CA GLU A 596 33.68 7.15 13.98
C GLU A 596 32.36 7.75 14.49
N ILE A 597 31.68 8.59 13.70
CA ILE A 597 30.42 9.26 14.06
C ILE A 597 29.35 8.92 13.00
N CYS A 598 29.27 7.65 12.60
CA CYS A 598 28.41 7.19 11.52
C CYS A 598 26.94 6.95 11.92
N LEU A 599 26.08 6.71 10.92
CA LEU A 599 24.67 6.36 11.14
C LEU A 599 24.54 5.01 11.87
N ALA A 600 25.42 4.05 11.61
CA ALA A 600 25.36 2.72 12.25
C ALA A 600 25.45 2.81 13.79
N LYS A 601 26.27 3.71 14.36
CA LYS A 601 26.34 3.91 15.82
C LYS A 601 25.04 4.47 16.40
N ARG A 602 24.46 5.45 15.70
CA ARG A 602 23.16 6.04 16.06
C ARG A 602 22.04 5.00 16.00
N ALA A 603 22.01 4.19 14.94
CA ALA A 603 21.05 3.10 14.78
C ALA A 603 21.17 2.08 15.93
N ASN A 604 22.38 1.70 16.31
CA ASN A 604 22.62 0.80 17.45
C ASN A 604 22.14 1.41 18.78
N CYS A 605 22.35 2.71 19.01
CA CYS A 605 21.81 3.41 20.18
C CYS A 605 20.27 3.43 20.16
N PHE A 606 19.67 3.78 19.02
CA PHE A 606 18.22 3.78 18.85
C PHE A 606 17.63 2.40 19.16
N LEU A 607 18.20 1.32 18.59
CA LEU A 607 17.77 -0.06 18.81
C LEU A 607 17.99 -0.56 20.25
N ARG A 608 18.97 -0.01 20.97
CA ARG A 608 19.21 -0.33 22.40
C ARG A 608 18.09 0.23 23.28
N HIS A 609 17.61 1.43 22.99
CA HIS A 609 16.60 2.12 23.80
C HIS A 609 15.18 1.78 23.36
N ASN A 610 14.95 1.56 22.08
CA ASN A 610 13.64 1.23 21.52
C ASN A 610 13.60 -0.28 21.26
N LYS A 611 12.80 -0.99 22.06
CA LYS A 611 12.67 -2.45 21.96
C LYS A 611 11.45 -2.91 21.18
N HIS A 612 10.49 -2.02 20.94
CA HIS A 612 9.20 -2.36 20.37
C HIS A 612 8.94 -1.57 19.07
N PRO A 613 8.81 -2.21 17.90
CA PRO A 613 8.57 -1.53 16.63
C PRO A 613 7.14 -0.97 16.50
N ASN A 614 6.16 -1.58 17.17
CA ASN A 614 4.79 -1.04 17.19
C ASN A 614 4.70 0.15 18.17
N HIS A 615 4.79 1.37 17.63
CA HIS A 615 4.73 2.61 18.43
C HIS A 615 3.44 2.76 19.27
N PHE A 616 2.34 2.14 18.83
CA PHE A 616 1.05 2.20 19.53
C PHE A 616 1.00 1.29 20.77
N GLU A 617 1.96 0.38 20.91
CA GLU A 617 2.10 -0.51 22.07
C GLU A 617 3.23 -0.07 23.00
N ASP A 618 4.11 0.82 22.55
CA ASP A 618 5.18 1.38 23.37
C ASP A 618 4.63 2.48 24.28
N PRO A 619 4.56 2.28 25.61
CA PRO A 619 4.11 3.29 26.55
C PRO A 619 5.17 4.35 26.85
N ASP A 620 6.46 4.03 26.63
CA ASP A 620 7.62 4.76 27.15
C ASP A 620 8.48 5.33 26.00
N TYR A 621 7.94 5.37 24.78
CA TYR A 621 8.64 5.87 23.59
C TYR A 621 9.28 7.23 23.82
N PHE A 622 8.56 8.18 24.46
CA PHE A 622 9.08 9.53 24.68
C PHE A 622 10.32 9.55 25.58
N ASP A 623 10.38 8.69 26.60
CA ASP A 623 11.55 8.59 27.48
C ASP A 623 12.72 7.90 26.75
N SER A 624 12.44 6.86 25.94
CA SER A 624 13.44 6.23 25.08
C SER A 624 13.99 7.19 24.03
N HIS A 625 13.13 8.05 23.48
CA HIS A 625 13.48 9.09 22.54
C HIS A 625 14.43 10.12 23.16
N GLN A 626 14.19 10.51 24.41
CA GLN A 626 15.06 11.41 25.14
C GLN A 626 16.43 10.81 25.43
N LYS A 627 16.49 9.52 25.78
CA LYS A 627 17.76 8.81 26.00
C LYS A 627 18.60 8.76 24.72
N TYR A 628 17.97 8.50 23.57
CA TYR A 628 18.65 8.57 22.27
C TYR A 628 19.23 9.97 22.03
N HIS A 629 18.39 11.00 22.18
CA HIS A 629 18.80 12.37 21.94
C HIS A 629 19.92 12.79 22.89
N ALA A 630 19.87 12.39 24.17
CA ALA A 630 20.94 12.68 25.14
C ALA A 630 22.33 12.17 24.70
N GLU A 631 22.39 11.07 23.95
CA GLU A 631 23.63 10.55 23.36
C GLU A 631 23.95 11.17 21.98
N PHE A 632 22.92 11.39 21.16
CA PHE A 632 23.02 11.93 19.79
C PHE A 632 22.11 13.15 19.59
N PRO A 633 22.53 14.35 20.04
CA PRO A 633 21.78 15.59 19.81
C PRO A 633 21.68 15.94 18.33
N GLU A 634 20.55 16.56 17.94
CA GLU A 634 20.34 17.11 16.59
C GLU A 634 20.26 18.65 16.62
N THR A 635 21.18 19.35 15.96
CA THR A 635 21.27 20.83 15.98
C THR A 635 20.85 21.51 14.68
N PHE A 636 20.69 20.76 13.58
CA PHE A 636 20.38 21.31 12.26
C PHE A 636 19.09 22.15 12.25
N GLY A 637 19.23 23.43 11.95
CA GLY A 637 18.12 24.40 11.93
C GLY A 637 17.57 24.78 13.32
N ALA A 638 18.13 24.23 14.41
CA ALA A 638 17.76 24.53 15.79
C ALA A 638 18.72 25.54 16.45
N SER A 639 20.00 25.55 16.06
CA SER A 639 21.05 26.35 16.71
C SER A 639 20.92 27.88 16.62
N SER A 640 19.95 28.39 15.85
CA SER A 640 19.68 29.84 15.67
C SER A 640 18.32 30.27 16.23
N LEU A 641 17.58 29.37 16.88
CA LEU A 641 16.26 29.68 17.46
C LEU A 641 16.40 30.36 18.82
N SER A 642 15.54 31.35 19.06
CA SER A 642 15.31 31.87 20.41
C SER A 642 14.39 30.93 21.21
N GLU A 643 14.39 31.04 22.54
CA GLU A 643 13.50 30.27 23.43
C GLU A 643 12.03 30.29 22.99
N SER A 644 11.53 31.44 22.54
CA SER A 644 10.14 31.59 22.08
C SER A 644 9.84 30.92 20.72
N GLN A 645 10.87 30.58 19.95
CA GLN A 645 10.75 29.95 18.64
C GLN A 645 11.10 28.45 18.67
N SER A 646 11.69 27.97 19.76
CA SER A 646 12.05 26.57 19.97
C SER A 646 10.79 25.71 20.13
N ARG A 647 10.73 24.56 19.46
CA ARG A 647 9.59 23.65 19.46
C ARG A 647 10.04 22.24 19.84
N PRO A 648 9.35 21.58 20.81
CA PRO A 648 9.74 20.26 21.28
C PRO A 648 9.61 19.22 20.16
N CYS A 649 10.56 18.29 20.13
CA CYS A 649 10.50 17.09 19.29
C CYS A 649 9.76 16.00 20.05
N TYR A 650 8.65 15.47 19.52
CA TYR A 650 7.95 14.37 20.17
C TYR A 650 8.40 13.00 19.64
N TYR A 651 8.72 12.93 18.35
CA TYR A 651 8.95 11.64 17.68
C TYR A 651 10.20 11.61 16.83
N GLY A 652 10.47 12.68 16.08
CA GLY A 652 11.46 12.65 15.01
C GLY A 652 12.89 12.46 15.52
N ASN A 653 13.58 11.48 14.95
CA ASN A 653 15.04 11.37 15.03
C ASN A 653 15.64 10.98 13.67
N GLU A 654 16.94 11.15 13.51
CA GLU A 654 17.70 10.79 12.30
C GLU A 654 17.47 9.34 11.86
N CYS A 655 17.47 8.39 12.79
CA CYS A 655 17.29 6.97 12.47
C CYS A 655 15.94 6.72 11.80
N LEU A 656 14.84 7.23 12.37
CA LEU A 656 13.50 7.09 11.80
C LEU A 656 13.34 7.83 10.47
N ARG A 657 13.97 9.00 10.31
CA ARG A 657 13.94 9.74 9.04
C ARG A 657 14.76 9.06 7.95
N MET A 658 15.83 8.36 8.31
CA MET A 658 16.67 7.62 7.36
C MET A 658 16.02 6.33 6.83
N ILE A 659 15.08 5.70 7.55
CA ILE A 659 14.42 4.46 7.10
C ILE A 659 13.83 4.55 5.67
N PRO A 660 12.95 5.51 5.32
CA PRO A 660 12.42 5.61 3.95
C PRO A 660 13.48 5.98 2.90
N ILE A 661 14.61 6.54 3.33
CA ILE A 661 15.72 6.92 2.45
C ILE A 661 16.61 5.71 2.18
N LEU A 662 16.85 4.87 3.21
CA LEU A 662 17.52 3.58 3.08
C LEU A 662 16.70 2.62 2.21
N ASP A 663 15.36 2.66 2.27
CA ASP A 663 14.50 1.95 1.30
C ASP A 663 14.85 2.36 -0.14
N LEU A 664 14.78 3.67 -0.45
CA LEU A 664 15.12 4.18 -1.79
C LEU A 664 16.55 3.81 -2.19
N PHE A 665 17.51 3.87 -1.25
CA PHE A 665 18.88 3.48 -1.50
C PHE A 665 19.00 1.98 -1.83
N CYS A 666 18.32 1.10 -1.11
CA CYS A 666 18.28 -0.34 -1.42
C CYS A 666 17.72 -0.58 -2.82
N ARG A 667 16.62 0.08 -3.19
CA ARG A 667 16.06 -0.01 -4.55
C ARG A 667 17.05 0.48 -5.59
N ARG A 668 17.77 1.56 -5.31
CA ARG A 668 18.78 2.13 -6.20
C ARG A 668 19.94 1.16 -6.43
N LEU A 669 20.41 0.50 -5.37
CA LEU A 669 21.46 -0.52 -5.45
C LEU A 669 20.99 -1.71 -6.30
N CYS A 670 19.74 -2.17 -6.14
CA CYS A 670 19.16 -3.19 -7.01
C CYS A 670 19.11 -2.75 -8.48
N GLU A 671 18.69 -1.51 -8.76
CA GLU A 671 18.64 -0.98 -10.13
C GLU A 671 20.00 -0.91 -10.81
N LEU A 672 21.07 -0.70 -10.01
CA LEU A 672 22.45 -0.65 -10.45
C LEU A 672 23.18 -2.00 -10.35
N GLN A 673 22.50 -3.04 -9.86
CA GLN A 673 23.06 -4.38 -9.64
C GLN A 673 24.27 -4.40 -8.68
N LEU A 674 24.31 -3.48 -7.72
CA LEU A 674 25.36 -3.39 -6.69
C LEU A 674 25.00 -4.25 -5.47
N PHE A 675 24.92 -5.57 -5.67
CA PHE A 675 24.40 -6.50 -4.66
C PHE A 675 25.31 -6.69 -3.43
N ASP A 676 26.63 -6.61 -3.58
CA ASP A 676 27.57 -6.68 -2.43
C ASP A 676 27.36 -5.50 -1.47
N THR A 677 27.16 -4.30 -2.05
CA THR A 677 26.83 -3.10 -1.30
C THR A 677 25.46 -3.23 -0.64
N LEU A 678 24.47 -3.75 -1.36
CA LEU A 678 23.13 -3.99 -0.82
C LEU A 678 23.19 -4.94 0.38
N GLN A 679 23.93 -6.04 0.25
CA GLN A 679 24.16 -6.99 1.34
C GLN A 679 24.75 -6.28 2.57
N THR A 680 25.81 -5.49 2.39
CA THR A 680 26.44 -4.74 3.49
C THR A 680 25.44 -3.80 4.19
N VAL A 681 24.59 -3.11 3.42
CA VAL A 681 23.55 -2.22 3.95
C VAL A 681 22.48 -3.02 4.73
N LEU A 682 22.01 -4.14 4.18
CA LEU A 682 21.00 -4.99 4.83
C LEU A 682 21.54 -5.66 6.10
N GLU A 683 22.81 -6.05 6.14
CA GLU A 683 23.47 -6.59 7.33
C GLU A 683 23.62 -5.53 8.43
N THR A 684 23.96 -4.30 8.04
CA THR A 684 24.19 -3.19 8.99
C THR A 684 22.89 -2.62 9.54
N TYR A 685 21.87 -2.45 8.68
CA TYR A 685 20.63 -1.73 9.01
C TYR A 685 19.37 -2.60 9.03
N GLY A 686 19.51 -3.93 8.86
CA GLY A 686 18.38 -4.86 8.80
C GLY A 686 17.41 -4.73 9.97
N ASP A 687 17.93 -4.55 11.18
CA ASP A 687 17.09 -4.41 12.39
C ASP A 687 16.41 -3.04 12.48
N LEU A 688 17.00 -2.00 11.89
CA LEU A 688 16.37 -0.68 11.81
C LEU A 688 15.12 -0.72 10.93
N PHE A 689 15.09 -1.55 9.89
CA PHE A 689 13.90 -1.74 9.04
C PHE A 689 12.70 -2.35 9.77
N LEU A 690 12.86 -2.91 10.98
CA LEU A 690 11.71 -3.34 11.80
C LEU A 690 10.78 -2.17 12.17
N TYR A 691 11.32 -0.94 12.21
CA TYR A 691 10.57 0.29 12.46
C TYR A 691 9.96 0.89 11.18
N HIS A 692 10.09 0.19 10.04
CA HIS A 692 9.55 0.64 8.76
C HIS A 692 8.03 0.49 8.71
N GLU A 693 7.33 1.57 8.38
CA GLU A 693 5.85 1.62 8.41
C GLU A 693 5.18 0.70 7.38
N PHE A 694 5.88 0.38 6.28
CA PHE A 694 5.41 -0.53 5.22
C PHE A 694 6.43 -1.63 4.89
N LEU A 695 6.94 -2.31 5.94
CA LEU A 695 8.03 -3.28 5.81
C LEU A 695 7.72 -4.39 4.79
N LEU A 696 6.52 -4.96 4.82
CA LEU A 696 6.17 -6.05 3.92
C LEU A 696 6.04 -5.56 2.48
N THR A 697 5.40 -4.40 2.24
CA THR A 697 5.34 -3.80 0.89
C THR A 697 6.74 -3.46 0.39
N PHE A 698 7.63 -2.91 1.23
CA PHE A 698 9.01 -2.62 0.86
C PHE A 698 9.74 -3.86 0.32
N VAL A 699 9.76 -4.94 1.11
CA VAL A 699 10.45 -6.18 0.74
C VAL A 699 9.78 -6.85 -0.46
N LYS A 700 8.44 -6.92 -0.45
CA LYS A 700 7.66 -7.45 -1.57
C LYS A 700 7.99 -6.71 -2.87
N ASP A 701 8.00 -5.38 -2.87
CA ASP A 701 8.24 -4.61 -4.10
C ASP A 701 9.66 -4.81 -4.64
N ILE A 702 10.68 -4.91 -3.77
CA ILE A 702 12.05 -5.24 -4.19
C ILE A 702 12.06 -6.61 -4.84
N LEU A 703 11.52 -7.63 -4.16
CA LEU A 703 11.50 -9.00 -4.66
C LEU A 703 10.70 -9.08 -5.96
N PHE A 704 9.53 -8.45 -6.03
CA PHE A 704 8.67 -8.45 -7.21
C PHE A 704 9.35 -7.80 -8.41
N THR A 705 9.99 -6.64 -8.21
CA THR A 705 10.60 -5.85 -9.29
C THR A 705 11.90 -6.47 -9.80
N PHE A 706 12.72 -7.03 -8.90
CA PHE A 706 14.08 -7.51 -9.20
C PHE A 706 14.22 -9.03 -9.03
N HIS A 707 13.14 -9.79 -9.18
CA HIS A 707 13.10 -11.23 -8.88
C HIS A 707 14.10 -12.06 -9.70
N HIS A 708 14.49 -11.61 -10.90
CA HIS A 708 15.45 -12.29 -11.76
C HIS A 708 16.90 -11.95 -11.42
N GLU A 709 17.16 -10.73 -10.94
CA GLU A 709 18.50 -10.19 -10.76
C GLU A 709 19.03 -10.32 -9.33
N ILE A 710 18.15 -10.29 -8.33
CA ILE A 710 18.55 -10.25 -6.91
C ILE A 710 19.24 -11.55 -6.46
N THR A 711 20.37 -11.41 -5.77
CA THR A 711 21.17 -12.54 -5.28
C THR A 711 20.47 -13.30 -4.14
N MET A 712 20.81 -14.58 -3.96
CA MET A 712 20.26 -15.41 -2.90
C MET A 712 20.61 -14.90 -1.49
N ASP A 713 21.80 -14.33 -1.30
CA ASP A 713 22.21 -13.76 -0.01
C ASP A 713 21.35 -12.55 0.36
N CYS A 714 21.07 -11.67 -0.61
CA CYS A 714 20.12 -10.57 -0.42
C CYS A 714 18.71 -11.08 -0.11
N LYS A 715 18.22 -12.10 -0.83
CA LYS A 715 16.91 -12.73 -0.54
C LYS A 715 16.84 -13.29 0.89
N LYS A 716 17.91 -13.95 1.36
CA LYS A 716 18.02 -14.47 2.73
C LYS A 716 17.96 -13.36 3.78
N LEU A 717 18.69 -12.26 3.56
CA LEU A 717 18.68 -11.09 4.45
C LEU A 717 17.29 -10.43 4.50
N LEU A 718 16.68 -10.18 3.34
CA LEU A 718 15.33 -9.62 3.24
C LEU A 718 14.30 -10.51 3.95
N PHE A 719 14.35 -11.83 3.73
CA PHE A 719 13.48 -12.78 4.42
C PHE A 719 13.69 -12.72 5.93
N ASN A 720 14.93 -12.68 6.40
CA ASN A 720 15.25 -12.61 7.82
C ASN A 720 14.75 -11.33 8.50
N ILE A 721 14.79 -10.19 7.81
CA ILE A 721 14.23 -8.93 8.31
C ILE A 721 12.70 -9.06 8.49
N VAL A 722 11.97 -9.56 7.47
CA VAL A 722 10.51 -9.72 7.59
C VAL A 722 10.16 -10.81 8.59
N ARG A 723 10.94 -11.89 8.68
CA ARG A 723 10.75 -12.95 9.70
C ARG A 723 10.85 -12.39 11.12
N LYS A 724 11.79 -11.48 11.40
CA LYS A 724 11.90 -10.82 12.72
C LYS A 724 10.66 -9.98 13.06
N SER A 725 9.91 -9.49 12.06
CA SER A 725 8.64 -8.78 12.29
C SER A 725 7.49 -9.71 12.71
N GLU A 726 7.66 -11.03 12.62
CA GLU A 726 6.64 -12.03 13.00
C GLU A 726 6.20 -11.86 14.45
N ASP A 727 7.15 -11.62 15.36
CA ASP A 727 6.91 -11.48 16.80
C ASP A 727 6.02 -10.28 17.15
N TYR A 728 5.90 -9.30 16.25
CA TYR A 728 5.21 -8.02 16.48
C TYR A 728 3.99 -7.77 15.59
N THR A 729 3.95 -8.35 14.40
CA THR A 729 2.92 -8.03 13.38
C THR A 729 2.15 -9.26 12.94
N LEU A 730 2.85 -10.36 12.66
CA LEU A 730 2.21 -11.56 12.11
C LEU A 730 1.56 -12.39 13.23
N ARG A 731 2.19 -12.47 14.41
CA ARG A 731 1.68 -13.23 15.55
C ARG A 731 0.32 -12.71 16.05
N ASP A 732 0.16 -11.39 16.15
CA ASP A 732 -1.12 -10.77 16.56
C ASP A 732 -2.27 -11.07 15.58
N MET A 733 -1.94 -11.45 14.35
CA MET A 733 -2.89 -11.79 13.30
C MET A 733 -2.90 -13.30 12.99
N ASN A 734 -2.27 -14.12 13.84
CA ASN A 734 -2.11 -15.57 13.65
C ASN A 734 -1.57 -15.98 12.27
N ALA A 735 -0.67 -15.16 11.74
CA ALA A 735 0.13 -15.46 10.56
C ALA A 735 1.55 -15.85 10.99
N SER A 736 2.17 -16.75 10.22
CA SER A 736 3.58 -17.12 10.39
C SER A 736 4.15 -17.59 9.06
N PHE A 737 5.46 -17.42 8.87
CA PHE A 737 6.17 -18.04 7.75
C PHE A 737 6.27 -19.55 7.97
N SER A 738 6.35 -20.32 6.88
CA SER A 738 6.46 -21.78 6.98
C SER A 738 7.71 -22.20 7.74
N LYS A 739 7.58 -23.21 8.60
CA LYS A 739 8.71 -23.77 9.35
C LYS A 739 9.87 -24.19 8.42
N THR A 740 9.55 -24.86 7.32
CA THR A 740 10.56 -25.28 6.32
C THR A 740 11.37 -24.10 5.77
N ALA A 741 10.72 -22.98 5.45
CA ALA A 741 11.41 -21.79 4.96
C ALA A 741 12.26 -21.14 6.07
N LYS A 742 11.73 -21.04 7.29
CA LYS A 742 12.48 -20.54 8.46
C LYS A 742 13.75 -21.36 8.69
N ASP A 743 13.62 -22.68 8.75
CA ASP A 743 14.74 -23.58 9.00
C ASP A 743 15.79 -23.44 7.88
N TYR A 744 15.35 -23.41 6.61
CA TYR A 744 16.24 -23.22 5.45
C TYR A 744 17.05 -21.91 5.51
N PHE A 745 16.40 -20.79 5.81
CA PHE A 745 17.07 -19.48 5.86
C PHE A 745 17.85 -19.25 7.18
N LEU A 746 17.64 -20.07 8.21
CA LEU A 746 18.39 -20.01 9.47
C LEU A 746 19.65 -20.87 9.47
N LEU A 747 19.71 -21.92 8.65
CA LEU A 747 20.88 -22.80 8.56
C LEU A 747 22.11 -22.01 8.05
N GLN A 748 23.26 -22.24 8.70
CA GLN A 748 24.55 -21.78 8.22
C GLN A 748 24.97 -22.60 6.99
N PRO A 749 25.78 -22.06 6.06
CA PRO A 749 26.18 -22.76 4.83
C PRO A 749 26.76 -24.17 5.05
N SER A 750 27.37 -24.42 6.22
CA SER A 750 27.97 -25.70 6.61
C SER A 750 26.97 -26.74 7.14
N GLU A 751 25.78 -26.32 7.58
CA GLU A 751 24.77 -27.19 8.20
C GLU A 751 23.61 -27.52 7.25
N ALA A 752 23.52 -26.80 6.11
CA ALA A 752 22.33 -26.77 5.28
C ALA A 752 22.07 -28.04 4.45
N MET A 753 22.98 -29.01 4.38
CA MET A 753 22.79 -30.18 3.51
C MET A 753 23.45 -31.44 4.06
N THR A 754 22.65 -32.49 4.27
CA THR A 754 23.14 -33.84 3.95
C THR A 754 23.47 -33.84 2.45
N PRO A 755 24.61 -34.38 2.00
CA PRO A 755 25.11 -34.24 0.61
C PRO A 755 24.19 -34.75 -0.51
N ASN A 756 23.00 -35.28 -0.21
CA ASN A 756 22.08 -35.93 -1.14
C ASN A 756 20.69 -35.27 -1.30
N THR A 757 20.33 -34.19 -0.59
CA THR A 757 18.96 -33.64 -0.65
C THR A 757 18.90 -32.41 -1.55
N SER A 758 18.26 -32.44 -2.70
CA SER A 758 18.20 -31.27 -3.58
C SER A 758 17.29 -30.17 -3.01
N GLN A 759 17.51 -28.89 -3.38
CA GLN A 759 16.61 -27.78 -3.01
C GLN A 759 15.17 -28.03 -3.47
N SER A 760 14.99 -28.72 -4.60
CA SER A 760 13.68 -29.15 -5.10
C SER A 760 12.99 -30.18 -4.22
N ASP A 761 13.73 -30.99 -3.45
CA ASP A 761 13.19 -31.98 -2.52
C ASP A 761 12.77 -31.32 -1.20
N ILE A 762 13.47 -30.27 -0.77
CA ILE A 762 13.12 -29.51 0.45
C ILE A 762 11.80 -28.76 0.23
N PHE A 763 11.67 -28.09 -0.91
CA PHE A 763 10.49 -27.31 -1.29
C PHE A 763 9.64 -28.10 -2.28
N ASP A 764 9.15 -29.26 -1.86
CA ASP A 764 8.35 -30.18 -2.65
C ASP A 764 6.89 -29.72 -2.81
N ARG A 765 6.08 -30.54 -3.49
CA ARG A 765 4.64 -30.25 -3.67
C ARG A 765 3.87 -30.24 -2.35
N THR A 766 4.30 -31.02 -1.36
CA THR A 766 3.70 -31.05 -0.01
C THR A 766 3.89 -29.72 0.70
N TYR A 767 5.06 -29.10 0.57
CA TYR A 767 5.33 -27.74 1.07
C TYR A 767 4.36 -26.73 0.45
N PHE A 768 4.21 -26.71 -0.88
CA PHE A 768 3.30 -25.78 -1.56
C PHE A 768 1.84 -26.01 -1.18
N LEU A 769 1.39 -27.27 -1.05
CA LEU A 769 0.02 -27.57 -0.61
C LEU A 769 -0.26 -27.04 0.80
N LYS A 770 0.69 -27.19 1.74
CA LYS A 770 0.58 -26.62 3.09
C LYS A 770 0.53 -25.09 3.07
N LEU A 771 1.35 -24.47 2.23
CA LEU A 771 1.39 -23.01 2.08
C LEU A 771 0.06 -22.47 1.51
N ILE A 772 -0.50 -23.11 0.49
CA ILE A 772 -1.79 -22.74 -0.10
C ILE A 772 -2.91 -22.96 0.93
N THR A 773 -2.89 -24.08 1.65
CA THR A 773 -3.90 -24.39 2.68
C THR A 773 -3.93 -23.32 3.76
N CYS A 774 -2.75 -22.91 4.25
CA CYS A 774 -2.59 -21.80 5.19
C CYS A 774 -3.29 -20.51 4.71
N VAL A 775 -3.05 -20.08 3.46
CA VAL A 775 -3.70 -18.88 2.93
C VAL A 775 -5.21 -19.09 2.75
N SER A 776 -5.61 -20.30 2.34
CA SER A 776 -7.01 -20.64 2.10
C SER A 776 -7.85 -20.64 3.39
N GLU A 777 -7.25 -20.95 4.54
CA GLU A 777 -7.94 -20.95 5.84
C GLU A 777 -8.40 -19.57 6.30
N VAL A 778 -7.82 -18.49 5.76
CA VAL A 778 -8.16 -17.10 6.11
C VAL A 778 -8.90 -16.36 4.99
N LEU A 779 -9.26 -17.06 3.90
CA LEU A 779 -10.01 -16.49 2.77
C LEU A 779 -11.47 -16.20 3.15
N PRO A 780 -11.96 -14.96 3.06
CA PRO A 780 -13.34 -14.62 3.41
C PRO A 780 -14.35 -15.33 2.48
N THR A 781 -15.12 -16.29 3.01
CA THR A 781 -16.15 -17.04 2.27
C THR A 781 -17.55 -16.76 2.78
N ILE A 782 -18.51 -16.53 1.88
CA ILE A 782 -19.93 -16.21 2.18
C ILE A 782 -20.66 -17.37 2.90
N GLN A 783 -20.26 -18.62 2.65
CA GLN A 783 -20.97 -19.83 3.12
C GLN A 783 -20.48 -20.36 4.47
N GLU A 784 -19.29 -19.97 4.92
CA GLU A 784 -18.72 -20.40 6.20
C GLU A 784 -18.69 -19.22 7.16
N SER A 785 -19.83 -18.90 7.78
CA SER A 785 -19.93 -17.90 8.86
C SER A 785 -19.03 -18.23 10.07
N ARG A 786 -18.45 -19.44 10.13
CA ARG A 786 -17.45 -19.85 11.13
C ARG A 786 -15.99 -19.81 10.67
N ALA A 787 -15.68 -19.74 9.37
CA ALA A 787 -14.31 -20.04 8.93
C ALA A 787 -13.34 -18.84 8.86
N ASN A 788 -13.74 -17.58 9.03
CA ASN A 788 -12.78 -16.46 8.93
C ASN A 788 -13.04 -15.26 9.87
N HIS A 789 -13.80 -15.47 10.94
CA HIS A 789 -13.78 -14.55 12.11
C HIS A 789 -12.65 -14.90 13.08
N THR A 790 -11.93 -15.99 12.81
CA THR A 790 -10.63 -16.30 13.39
C THR A 790 -9.63 -15.20 13.01
N TYR A 791 -9.46 -14.25 13.94
CA TYR A 791 -8.24 -13.44 14.15
C TYR A 791 -8.14 -12.09 13.44
N ILE A 792 -9.22 -11.30 13.35
CA ILE A 792 -9.04 -9.85 13.19
C ILE A 792 -8.73 -9.28 14.58
N THR A 793 -7.45 -9.15 14.90
CA THR A 793 -7.04 -8.43 16.10
C THR A 793 -7.63 -7.01 16.05
N PRO A 794 -8.24 -6.49 17.14
CA PRO A 794 -8.79 -5.13 17.17
C PRO A 794 -7.80 -4.03 16.78
N LYS A 795 -6.50 -4.33 16.87
CA LYS A 795 -5.38 -3.45 16.52
C LYS A 795 -5.01 -3.47 15.02
N HIS A 796 -5.71 -4.24 14.18
CA HIS A 796 -5.43 -4.33 12.73
C HIS A 796 -5.35 -2.98 12.02
N VAL A 797 -6.10 -1.99 12.51
CA VAL A 797 -6.08 -0.61 11.98
C VAL A 797 -4.71 0.07 12.06
N PHE A 798 -3.84 -0.39 12.97
CA PHE A 798 -2.51 0.15 13.14
C PHE A 798 -1.46 -0.55 12.27
N TYR A 799 -1.74 -1.76 11.78
CA TYR A 799 -0.79 -2.50 10.93
C TYR A 799 -0.84 -2.02 9.48
N GLU A 800 0.11 -2.51 8.69
CA GLU A 800 0.22 -2.20 7.27
C GLU A 800 -0.96 -2.70 6.43
N PHE A 801 -1.50 -3.87 6.80
CA PHE A 801 -2.63 -4.52 6.15
C PHE A 801 -3.81 -4.60 7.12
N THR A 802 -5.00 -4.28 6.62
CA THR A 802 -6.22 -4.25 7.43
C THR A 802 -6.82 -5.62 7.71
N THR A 803 -6.49 -6.61 6.88
CA THR A 803 -7.05 -7.95 7.00
C THR A 803 -5.95 -8.99 7.16
N THR A 804 -6.24 -10.02 7.95
CA THR A 804 -5.37 -11.19 8.10
C THR A 804 -5.13 -11.89 6.78
N PHE A 805 -6.13 -11.90 5.89
CA PHE A 805 -6.00 -12.42 4.53
C PHE A 805 -4.95 -11.66 3.71
N GLU A 806 -5.06 -10.33 3.62
CA GLU A 806 -4.06 -9.51 2.90
C GLU A 806 -2.66 -9.71 3.46
N LEU A 807 -2.53 -9.74 4.79
CA LEU A 807 -1.26 -9.98 5.46
C LEU A 807 -0.68 -11.35 5.07
N ARG A 808 -1.48 -12.42 5.17
CA ARG A 808 -1.03 -13.80 4.89
C ARG A 808 -0.72 -14.01 3.41
N LEU A 809 -1.50 -13.40 2.51
CA LEU A 809 -1.23 -13.41 1.08
C LEU A 809 0.10 -12.72 0.75
N ASN A 810 0.34 -11.52 1.30
CA ASN A 810 1.59 -10.80 1.04
C ASN A 810 2.80 -11.49 1.68
N ALA A 811 2.65 -12.06 2.88
CA ALA A 811 3.70 -12.88 3.50
C ALA A 811 4.02 -14.14 2.67
N CYS A 812 2.99 -14.83 2.17
CA CYS A 812 3.14 -15.98 1.27
C CYS A 812 3.88 -15.61 -0.02
N VAL A 813 3.54 -14.48 -0.64
CA VAL A 813 4.22 -13.99 -1.85
C VAL A 813 5.70 -13.68 -1.59
N ILE A 814 6.01 -13.02 -0.45
CA ILE A 814 7.40 -12.76 -0.04
C ILE A 814 8.15 -14.08 0.15
N GLU A 815 7.56 -15.03 0.86
CA GLU A 815 8.15 -16.36 1.11
C GLU A 815 8.49 -17.05 -0.22
N ILE A 816 7.51 -17.11 -1.15
CA ILE A 816 7.68 -17.72 -2.48
C ILE A 816 8.79 -17.04 -3.29
N LEU A 817 8.85 -15.71 -3.33
CA LEU A 817 9.86 -14.98 -4.12
C LEU A 817 11.27 -15.09 -3.54
N CYS A 818 11.38 -15.37 -2.24
CA CYS A 818 12.66 -15.63 -1.57
C CYS A 818 13.20 -17.04 -1.81
N LEU A 819 12.36 -18.01 -2.19
CA LEU A 819 12.78 -19.41 -2.37
C LEU A 819 13.94 -19.55 -3.37
N PRO A 820 14.82 -20.55 -3.18
CA PRO A 820 15.91 -20.87 -4.10
C PRO A 820 15.41 -21.64 -5.35
N LEU A 821 14.21 -21.32 -5.85
CA LEU A 821 13.58 -21.97 -6.99
C LEU A 821 13.31 -20.94 -8.09
N GLY A 822 13.38 -21.37 -9.35
CA GLY A 822 12.93 -20.56 -10.47
C GLY A 822 11.41 -20.35 -10.44
N LEU A 823 10.93 -19.20 -10.94
CA LEU A 823 9.49 -18.94 -11.02
C LEU A 823 8.73 -20.00 -11.81
N THR A 824 9.34 -20.57 -12.86
CA THR A 824 8.74 -21.67 -13.63
C THR A 824 8.48 -22.89 -12.75
N ASP A 825 9.44 -23.30 -11.92
CA ASP A 825 9.30 -24.45 -11.03
C ASP A 825 8.29 -24.18 -9.92
N ILE A 826 8.27 -22.96 -9.38
CA ILE A 826 7.29 -22.52 -8.39
C ILE A 826 5.87 -22.62 -8.95
N VAL A 827 5.62 -22.01 -10.11
CA VAL A 827 4.28 -22.02 -10.74
C VAL A 827 3.87 -23.46 -11.08
N LYS A 828 4.81 -24.27 -11.58
CA LYS A 828 4.58 -25.69 -11.86
C LYS A 828 4.17 -26.45 -10.60
N LYS A 829 4.92 -26.32 -9.51
CA LYS A 829 4.61 -26.98 -8.23
C LYS A 829 3.30 -26.49 -7.60
N LEU A 830 2.99 -25.19 -7.70
CA LEU A 830 1.71 -24.63 -7.24
C LEU A 830 0.52 -25.29 -7.96
N ILE A 831 0.59 -25.45 -9.28
CA ILE A 831 -0.49 -26.04 -10.07
C ILE A 831 -0.55 -27.56 -9.88
N GLU A 832 0.58 -28.25 -9.99
CA GLU A 832 0.66 -29.72 -9.90
C GLU A 832 0.25 -30.25 -8.52
N CYS A 833 0.59 -29.53 -7.44
CA CYS A 833 0.25 -30.01 -6.09
C CYS A 833 -1.26 -30.16 -5.87
N LEU A 834 -2.09 -29.33 -6.50
CA LEU A 834 -3.55 -29.48 -6.37
C LEU A 834 -4.09 -30.58 -7.28
N ILE A 835 -3.57 -30.66 -8.51
CA ILE A 835 -3.99 -31.68 -9.49
C ILE A 835 -3.73 -33.10 -8.96
N GLU A 836 -2.57 -33.33 -8.33
CA GLU A 836 -2.18 -34.64 -7.80
C GLU A 836 -2.94 -35.04 -6.53
N ASN A 837 -3.44 -34.07 -5.75
CA ASN A 837 -4.15 -34.32 -4.50
C ASN A 837 -5.68 -34.20 -4.65
N MET A 838 -6.18 -34.05 -5.88
CA MET A 838 -7.60 -33.83 -6.15
C MET A 838 -8.50 -34.96 -5.62
N ASP A 839 -8.06 -36.21 -5.71
CA ASP A 839 -8.83 -37.37 -5.23
C ASP A 839 -8.87 -37.48 -3.70
N LEU A 840 -7.93 -36.82 -3.00
CA LEU A 840 -7.80 -36.87 -1.55
C LEU A 840 -8.57 -35.74 -0.85
N LEU A 841 -8.88 -34.65 -1.56
CA LEU A 841 -9.41 -33.42 -0.98
C LEU A 841 -10.94 -33.32 -1.13
N PRO A 842 -11.67 -32.90 -0.08
CA PRO A 842 -13.08 -32.57 -0.18
C PRO A 842 -13.36 -31.49 -1.24
N ARG A 843 -14.44 -31.62 -2.00
CA ARG A 843 -14.78 -30.71 -3.12
C ARG A 843 -14.83 -29.22 -2.72
N PRO A 844 -15.47 -28.80 -1.61
CA PRO A 844 -15.49 -27.39 -1.21
C PRO A 844 -14.08 -26.84 -0.95
N GLN A 845 -13.21 -27.66 -0.37
CA GLN A 845 -11.81 -27.32 -0.10
C GLN A 845 -11.04 -27.18 -1.41
N LEU A 846 -11.29 -28.05 -2.40
CA LEU A 846 -10.65 -27.98 -3.71
C LEU A 846 -10.95 -26.65 -4.43
N TYR A 847 -12.19 -26.16 -4.41
CA TYR A 847 -12.54 -24.84 -4.96
C TYR A 847 -11.85 -23.71 -4.19
N LYS A 848 -11.84 -23.76 -2.85
CA LYS A 848 -11.18 -22.77 -1.99
C LYS A 848 -9.68 -22.69 -2.28
N LEU A 849 -9.02 -23.84 -2.41
CA LEU A 849 -7.60 -23.95 -2.77
C LEU A 849 -7.34 -23.46 -4.21
N SER A 850 -8.21 -23.81 -5.17
CA SER A 850 -8.11 -23.33 -6.56
C SER A 850 -8.19 -21.80 -6.65
N HIS A 851 -9.11 -21.21 -5.88
CA HIS A 851 -9.23 -19.76 -5.77
C HIS A 851 -7.98 -19.13 -5.15
N THR A 852 -7.46 -19.75 -4.08
CA THR A 852 -6.22 -19.31 -3.41
C THR A 852 -5.02 -19.32 -4.36
N ILE A 853 -4.87 -20.39 -5.16
CA ILE A 853 -3.81 -20.47 -6.18
C ILE A 853 -3.97 -19.35 -7.20
N GLY A 854 -5.19 -19.11 -7.70
CA GLY A 854 -5.46 -18.00 -8.62
C GLY A 854 -5.00 -16.65 -8.06
N LEU A 855 -5.31 -16.37 -6.79
CA LEU A 855 -4.90 -15.14 -6.09
C LEU A 855 -3.38 -15.04 -5.88
N ILE A 856 -2.72 -16.15 -5.53
CA ILE A 856 -1.25 -16.19 -5.39
C ILE A 856 -0.60 -15.91 -6.75
N LEU A 857 -1.03 -16.61 -7.80
CA LEU A 857 -0.51 -16.44 -9.17
C LEU A 857 -0.70 -15.01 -9.69
N ALA A 858 -1.86 -14.40 -9.41
CA ALA A 858 -2.17 -13.02 -9.75
C ALA A 858 -1.34 -11.99 -8.94
N SER A 859 -0.79 -12.39 -7.79
CA SER A 859 0.03 -11.54 -6.92
C SER A 859 1.54 -11.67 -7.18
N LEU A 860 1.95 -12.61 -8.03
CA LEU A 860 3.33 -12.80 -8.50
C LEU A 860 3.68 -11.82 -9.64
N PRO A 861 4.97 -11.66 -10.00
CA PRO A 861 5.40 -10.78 -11.08
C PRO A 861 4.62 -10.99 -12.39
N PRO A 862 4.44 -9.97 -13.24
CA PRO A 862 3.60 -10.03 -14.45
C PRO A 862 4.05 -11.10 -15.46
N THR A 863 5.33 -11.49 -15.42
CA THR A 863 5.89 -12.61 -16.18
C THR A 863 5.31 -13.97 -15.80
N CYS A 864 4.64 -14.08 -14.64
CA CYS A 864 3.93 -15.28 -14.17
C CYS A 864 2.97 -15.84 -15.22
N GLY A 865 2.24 -14.96 -15.93
CA GLY A 865 1.31 -15.38 -16.97
C GLY A 865 1.96 -16.21 -18.08
N ASP A 866 3.17 -15.85 -18.52
CA ASP A 866 3.90 -16.62 -19.53
C ASP A 866 4.23 -18.04 -19.04
N TYR A 867 4.57 -18.20 -17.74
CA TYR A 867 4.84 -19.52 -17.15
C TYR A 867 3.57 -20.35 -16.96
N VAL A 868 2.47 -19.74 -16.50
CA VAL A 868 1.16 -20.40 -16.37
C VAL A 868 0.73 -20.99 -17.71
N PHE A 869 0.81 -20.21 -18.79
CA PHE A 869 0.42 -20.68 -20.11
C PHE A 869 1.44 -21.63 -20.75
N ALA A 870 2.72 -21.59 -20.34
CA ALA A 870 3.72 -22.61 -20.71
C ALA A 870 3.42 -23.96 -20.04
N ILE A 871 2.92 -23.96 -18.81
CA ILE A 871 2.49 -25.19 -18.12
C ILE A 871 1.18 -25.72 -18.72
N LEU A 872 0.23 -24.83 -19.05
CA LEU A 872 -0.97 -25.23 -19.80
C LEU A 872 -0.58 -25.89 -21.13
N ALA A 873 0.37 -25.30 -21.84
CA ALA A 873 0.98 -25.85 -23.04
C ALA A 873 1.49 -27.30 -22.86
N GLU A 874 2.29 -27.54 -21.83
CA GLU A 874 2.79 -28.89 -21.47
C GLU A 874 1.64 -29.84 -21.13
N PHE A 875 0.64 -29.35 -20.38
CA PHE A 875 -0.54 -30.12 -19.98
C PHE A 875 -1.38 -30.56 -21.17
N LEU A 876 -1.66 -29.67 -22.13
CA LEU A 876 -2.43 -30.01 -23.34
C LEU A 876 -1.68 -31.03 -24.21
N SER A 877 -0.36 -30.92 -24.33
CA SER A 877 0.44 -31.88 -25.10
C SER A 877 0.49 -33.26 -24.46
N LYS A 878 0.47 -33.36 -23.13
CA LYS A 878 0.43 -34.65 -22.42
C LYS A 878 -0.97 -35.28 -22.41
N ASN A 879 -2.02 -34.47 -22.57
CA ASN A 879 -3.42 -34.89 -22.47
C ASN A 879 -4.17 -34.48 -23.75
N PRO A 880 -4.03 -35.22 -24.87
CA PRO A 880 -4.73 -34.89 -26.11
C PRO A 880 -6.25 -35.07 -26.03
N HIS A 881 -6.73 -36.01 -25.20
CA HIS A 881 -8.14 -36.26 -24.94
C HIS A 881 -8.51 -35.79 -23.53
N LEU A 882 -8.80 -34.50 -23.40
CA LEU A 882 -9.04 -33.81 -22.11
C LEU A 882 -10.43 -34.09 -21.51
N LEU A 883 -11.37 -34.50 -22.34
CA LEU A 883 -12.76 -34.74 -21.97
C LEU A 883 -12.99 -36.24 -21.83
N LEU A 884 -13.48 -36.69 -20.68
CA LEU A 884 -14.07 -38.02 -20.59
C LEU A 884 -15.48 -37.96 -21.19
N ILE A 885 -15.90 -39.04 -21.85
CA ILE A 885 -17.18 -39.22 -22.56
C ILE A 885 -18.40 -38.76 -21.74
N ASN A 886 -18.30 -38.71 -20.41
CA ASN A 886 -19.36 -38.27 -19.49
C ASN A 886 -19.52 -36.73 -19.38
N ASP A 887 -18.57 -35.92 -19.84
CA ASP A 887 -18.68 -34.44 -19.84
C ASP A 887 -19.65 -33.93 -20.92
N LEU A 888 -19.94 -34.76 -21.93
CA LEU A 888 -20.90 -34.49 -23.00
C LEU A 888 -22.34 -34.88 -22.60
N GLU A 889 -22.52 -35.63 -21.50
CA GLU A 889 -23.83 -36.03 -20.97
C GLU A 889 -24.60 -34.90 -20.28
N ASN A 890 -24.05 -33.68 -20.21
CA ASN A 890 -24.82 -32.50 -19.83
C ASN A 890 -25.51 -32.56 -18.45
N LYS A 891 -24.99 -33.39 -17.55
CA LYS A 891 -25.27 -33.26 -16.12
C LYS A 891 -24.30 -32.24 -15.55
N HIS A 892 -24.54 -30.95 -15.88
CA HIS A 892 -23.88 -29.83 -15.22
C HIS A 892 -24.34 -29.71 -13.77
N GLU A 893 -23.93 -30.64 -12.94
CA GLU A 893 -23.70 -30.31 -11.55
C GLU A 893 -22.45 -29.44 -11.53
N LEU A 894 -22.64 -28.11 -11.44
CA LEU A 894 -21.61 -27.10 -11.10
C LEU A 894 -20.88 -27.39 -9.76
N GLN A 895 -21.04 -28.60 -9.21
CA GLN A 895 -20.70 -29.01 -7.85
C GLN A 895 -19.61 -30.09 -7.80
N SER A 896 -18.96 -30.45 -8.91
CA SER A 896 -17.88 -31.45 -8.87
C SER A 896 -16.77 -31.22 -9.88
N ILE A 897 -15.58 -30.90 -9.38
CA ILE A 897 -14.32 -31.15 -10.10
C ILE A 897 -14.05 -32.65 -10.03
N LYS A 898 -13.99 -33.33 -11.17
CA LYS A 898 -13.88 -34.79 -11.32
C LYS A 898 -12.64 -35.20 -12.13
N SER A 899 -11.98 -34.26 -12.81
CA SER A 899 -10.80 -34.56 -13.65
C SER A 899 -9.67 -33.53 -13.48
N PRO A 900 -8.41 -33.91 -13.79
CA PRO A 900 -7.29 -32.99 -13.82
C PRO A 900 -7.52 -31.78 -14.74
N ALA A 901 -8.23 -31.99 -15.85
CA ALA A 901 -8.58 -30.94 -16.80
C ALA A 901 -9.54 -29.92 -16.17
N GLU A 902 -10.57 -30.37 -15.44
CA GLU A 902 -11.48 -29.48 -14.74
C GLU A 902 -10.81 -28.71 -13.60
N CYS A 903 -9.88 -29.34 -12.88
CA CYS A 903 -9.08 -28.67 -11.85
C CYS A 903 -8.21 -27.56 -12.49
N MET A 904 -7.52 -27.87 -13.58
CA MET A 904 -6.75 -26.88 -14.35
C MET A 904 -7.64 -25.72 -14.85
N LEU A 905 -8.81 -26.04 -15.38
CA LEU A 905 -9.78 -25.04 -15.84
C LEU A 905 -10.22 -24.12 -14.70
N CYS A 906 -10.48 -24.68 -13.51
CA CYS A 906 -10.86 -23.90 -12.34
C CYS A 906 -9.72 -22.97 -11.88
N ILE A 907 -8.47 -23.43 -11.85
CA ILE A 907 -7.31 -22.59 -11.54
C ILE A 907 -7.19 -21.45 -12.55
N LEU A 908 -7.31 -21.73 -13.84
CA LEU A 908 -7.21 -20.73 -14.90
C LEU A 908 -8.33 -19.69 -14.83
N HIS A 909 -9.57 -20.10 -14.54
CA HIS A 909 -10.68 -19.17 -14.31
C HIS A 909 -10.42 -18.26 -13.11
N ASN A 910 -9.95 -18.82 -11.99
CA ASN A 910 -9.63 -18.02 -10.81
C ASN A 910 -8.45 -17.07 -11.08
N TYR A 911 -7.41 -17.52 -11.79
CA TYR A 911 -6.29 -16.68 -12.19
C TYR A 911 -6.74 -15.53 -13.10
N LEU A 912 -7.49 -15.82 -14.18
CA LEU A 912 -7.98 -14.79 -15.11
C LEU A 912 -8.98 -13.82 -14.45
N HIS A 913 -9.78 -14.29 -13.49
CA HIS A 913 -10.70 -13.45 -12.74
C HIS A 913 -10.00 -12.50 -11.77
N THR A 914 -8.90 -12.93 -11.16
CA THR A 914 -8.18 -12.17 -10.12
C THR A 914 -7.02 -11.35 -10.68
N ALA A 915 -6.43 -11.77 -11.78
CA ALA A 915 -5.33 -11.08 -12.44
C ALA A 915 -5.81 -9.85 -13.21
N THR A 916 -4.86 -8.93 -13.46
CA THR A 916 -5.10 -7.76 -14.30
C THR A 916 -5.16 -8.15 -15.79
N ASN A 917 -5.44 -7.19 -16.68
CA ASN A 917 -5.44 -7.37 -18.15
C ASN A 917 -4.17 -8.05 -18.72
N GLU A 918 -3.08 -8.09 -17.95
CA GLU A 918 -1.84 -8.80 -18.30
C GLU A 918 -2.04 -10.29 -18.52
N ALA A 919 -2.89 -10.95 -17.71
CA ALA A 919 -3.15 -12.38 -17.87
C ALA A 919 -3.83 -12.67 -19.22
N PHE A 920 -4.77 -11.82 -19.64
CA PHE A 920 -5.39 -11.90 -20.97
C PHE A 920 -4.39 -11.60 -22.10
N SER A 921 -3.46 -10.65 -21.91
CA SER A 921 -2.37 -10.40 -22.87
C SER A 921 -1.45 -11.60 -23.05
N CYS A 922 -1.09 -12.26 -21.93
CA CYS A 922 -0.30 -13.50 -21.96
C CYS A 922 -1.07 -14.64 -22.63
N PHE A 923 -2.37 -14.76 -22.34
CA PHE A 923 -3.24 -15.74 -23.00
C PHE A 923 -3.31 -15.52 -24.51
N LYS A 924 -3.47 -14.28 -24.96
CA LYS A 924 -3.40 -13.91 -26.37
C LYS A 924 -2.07 -14.32 -27.01
N LYS A 925 -0.95 -14.00 -26.35
CA LYS A 925 0.40 -14.36 -26.81
C LYS A 925 0.54 -15.88 -26.95
N PHE A 926 0.05 -16.64 -25.98
CA PHE A 926 -0.03 -18.09 -26.01
C PHE A 926 -0.84 -18.60 -27.22
N LEU A 927 -2.06 -18.11 -27.44
CA LEU A 927 -2.90 -18.50 -28.58
C LEU A 927 -2.20 -18.22 -29.92
N LYS A 928 -1.57 -17.06 -30.05
CA LYS A 928 -0.81 -16.68 -31.25
C LYS A 928 0.41 -17.58 -31.48
N GLN A 929 1.12 -17.98 -30.41
CA GLN A 929 2.22 -18.92 -30.50
C GLN A 929 1.74 -20.30 -30.96
N ARG A 930 0.60 -20.78 -30.43
CA ARG A 930 -0.01 -22.06 -30.81
C ARG A 930 -0.48 -22.08 -32.26
N ARG A 931 -1.03 -20.96 -32.76
CA ARG A 931 -1.40 -20.80 -34.18
C ARG A 931 -0.19 -20.87 -35.12
N LYS A 932 0.95 -20.27 -34.72
CA LYS A 932 2.12 -20.08 -35.60
C LYS A 932 3.19 -21.16 -35.48
N SER A 933 3.19 -21.97 -34.42
CA SER A 933 4.23 -22.96 -34.15
C SER A 933 3.93 -24.27 -34.87
N GLU A 934 4.91 -24.84 -35.57
CA GLU A 934 4.80 -26.16 -36.18
C GLU A 934 5.00 -27.31 -35.18
N LYS A 935 5.70 -27.07 -34.07
CA LYS A 935 6.09 -28.10 -33.07
C LYS A 935 5.10 -28.26 -31.90
N CYS A 936 4.13 -27.37 -31.80
CA CYS A 936 3.28 -27.21 -30.62
C CYS A 936 1.87 -26.80 -31.05
N LYS A 937 1.33 -27.44 -32.09
CA LYS A 937 -0.02 -27.16 -32.56
C LYS A 937 -1.06 -27.68 -31.56
N ILE A 938 -2.26 -27.14 -31.67
CA ILE A 938 -3.45 -27.78 -31.12
C ILE A 938 -3.83 -28.85 -32.12
N GLU A 939 -3.84 -30.10 -31.66
CA GLU A 939 -3.95 -31.28 -32.52
C GLU A 939 -5.35 -31.90 -32.43
N THR A 940 -6.10 -31.62 -31.36
CA THR A 940 -7.42 -32.23 -31.13
C THR A 940 -8.53 -31.19 -30.93
N ARG A 941 -9.77 -31.61 -31.18
CA ARG A 941 -10.97 -30.76 -31.01
C ARG A 941 -11.22 -30.47 -29.54
N GLU A 942 -10.90 -31.43 -28.66
CA GLU A 942 -11.03 -31.36 -27.21
C GLU A 942 -10.10 -30.31 -26.61
N GLN A 943 -8.85 -30.23 -27.09
CA GLN A 943 -7.91 -29.17 -26.71
C GLN A 943 -8.43 -27.78 -27.12
N PHE A 944 -9.01 -27.65 -28.32
CA PHE A 944 -9.60 -26.40 -28.75
C PHE A 944 -10.83 -26.02 -27.91
N TYR A 945 -11.72 -26.96 -27.67
CA TYR A 945 -12.91 -26.78 -26.83
C TYR A 945 -12.55 -26.38 -25.40
N PHE A 946 -11.50 -26.96 -24.83
CA PHE A 946 -10.96 -26.56 -23.52
C PHE A 946 -10.61 -25.07 -23.48
N LEU A 947 -9.93 -24.55 -24.51
CA LEU A 947 -9.58 -23.13 -24.60
C LEU A 947 -10.83 -22.23 -24.74
N CYS A 948 -11.86 -22.68 -25.45
CA CYS A 948 -13.15 -22.00 -25.47
C CYS A 948 -13.77 -21.93 -24.07
N ARG A 949 -13.67 -23.01 -23.28
CA ARG A 949 -14.14 -23.04 -21.88
C ARG A 949 -13.34 -22.11 -20.98
N VAL A 950 -12.04 -21.91 -21.22
CA VAL A 950 -11.21 -20.96 -20.44
C VAL A 950 -11.75 -19.53 -20.57
N ILE A 951 -12.10 -19.09 -21.79
CA ILE A 951 -12.55 -17.70 -22.03
C ILE A 951 -14.05 -17.50 -21.78
N GLY A 952 -14.87 -18.54 -21.95
CA GLY A 952 -16.34 -18.46 -21.94
C GLY A 952 -16.97 -17.66 -20.79
N PRO A 953 -16.60 -17.91 -19.51
CA PRO A 953 -17.21 -17.24 -18.36
C PRO A 953 -17.02 -15.71 -18.34
N PHE A 954 -16.00 -15.20 -19.03
CA PHE A 954 -15.67 -13.77 -19.01
C PHE A 954 -16.50 -12.96 -20.01
N ILE A 955 -17.24 -13.62 -20.90
CA ILE A 955 -17.89 -12.96 -22.04
C ILE A 955 -19.22 -12.31 -21.64
N THR A 956 -20.05 -13.00 -20.86
CA THR A 956 -21.38 -12.52 -20.44
C THR A 956 -21.31 -11.35 -19.45
N PRO A 957 -20.49 -11.38 -18.37
CA PRO A 957 -20.39 -10.26 -17.43
C PRO A 957 -19.87 -8.98 -18.11
N LEU A 958 -18.89 -9.11 -19.01
CA LEU A 958 -18.32 -7.98 -19.75
C LEU A 958 -19.32 -7.38 -20.78
N ALA A 959 -20.14 -8.22 -21.41
CA ALA A 959 -21.21 -7.77 -22.30
C ALA A 959 -22.37 -7.07 -21.56
N GLN A 960 -22.76 -7.58 -20.37
CA GLN A 960 -23.78 -6.95 -19.52
C GLN A 960 -23.32 -5.59 -18.96
N LEU A 961 -22.04 -5.47 -18.58
CA LEU A 961 -21.42 -4.21 -18.18
C LEU A 961 -21.43 -3.18 -19.32
N ALA A 962 -21.12 -3.60 -20.56
CA ALA A 962 -21.20 -2.75 -21.74
C ALA A 962 -22.64 -2.26 -22.01
N GLN A 963 -23.65 -3.13 -21.87
CA GLN A 963 -25.06 -2.78 -22.07
C GLN A 963 -25.62 -1.86 -20.97
N SER A 964 -25.24 -2.03 -19.70
CA SER A 964 -25.72 -1.20 -18.58
C SER A 964 -25.33 0.30 -18.70
N SER A 965 -24.21 0.60 -19.36
CA SER A 965 -23.75 1.97 -19.63
C SER A 965 -24.61 2.75 -20.64
N SER A 966 -25.42 2.04 -21.45
CA SER A 966 -26.32 2.65 -22.44
C SER A 966 -27.63 3.15 -21.84
N LEU A 967 -28.12 2.48 -20.78
CA LEU A 967 -29.41 2.77 -20.14
C LEU A 967 -29.33 3.93 -19.13
N SER A 968 -28.14 4.25 -18.60
CA SER A 968 -27.92 5.37 -17.67
C SER A 968 -27.77 6.73 -18.36
N SER A 969 -27.87 6.80 -19.69
CA SER A 969 -27.78 8.06 -20.44
C SER A 969 -29.09 8.85 -20.54
N SER A 970 -30.20 8.32 -20.00
CA SER A 970 -31.54 8.91 -20.11
C SER A 970 -32.22 9.32 -18.80
N SER A 971 -31.57 9.22 -17.63
CA SER A 971 -32.13 9.78 -16.39
C SER A 971 -31.08 10.31 -15.40
N SER A 972 -31.18 11.61 -15.10
CA SER A 972 -30.68 12.38 -13.93
C SER A 972 -29.26 12.16 -13.37
N SER A 973 -28.42 13.18 -13.57
CA SER A 973 -27.45 13.81 -12.63
C SER A 973 -26.62 13.00 -11.62
N GLU A 974 -26.33 11.72 -11.84
CA GLU A 974 -25.21 11.03 -11.16
C GLU A 974 -24.13 10.65 -12.17
N LYS A 975 -22.87 10.88 -11.81
CA LYS A 975 -21.70 10.69 -12.67
C LYS A 975 -21.71 9.27 -13.24
N PRO A 976 -21.53 9.08 -14.57
CA PRO A 976 -21.45 7.75 -15.14
C PRO A 976 -20.32 6.98 -14.45
N VAL A 977 -20.64 5.79 -13.96
CA VAL A 977 -19.64 4.82 -13.54
C VAL A 977 -18.81 4.51 -14.78
N ASN A 978 -17.60 5.06 -14.85
CA ASN A 978 -16.63 4.76 -15.91
C ASN A 978 -16.31 3.25 -15.87
N VAL A 979 -17.00 2.46 -16.69
CA VAL A 979 -16.56 1.11 -17.02
C VAL A 979 -15.23 1.24 -17.78
N PRO A 980 -14.18 0.49 -17.42
CA PRO A 980 -12.93 0.55 -18.16
C PRO A 980 -13.12 -0.10 -19.53
N HIS A 981 -13.17 0.70 -20.59
CA HIS A 981 -13.14 0.24 -22.00
C HIS A 981 -11.99 -0.75 -22.31
N SER A 982 -10.97 -0.82 -21.45
CA SER A 982 -9.78 -1.66 -21.61
C SER A 982 -10.06 -3.17 -21.48
N GLU A 983 -10.94 -3.59 -20.58
CA GLU A 983 -11.24 -5.02 -20.34
C GLU A 983 -11.99 -5.64 -21.52
N LEU A 984 -12.95 -4.91 -22.08
CA LEU A 984 -13.67 -5.30 -23.29
C LEU A 984 -12.70 -5.49 -24.47
N SER A 985 -11.76 -4.55 -24.63
CA SER A 985 -10.77 -4.60 -25.73
C SER A 985 -9.80 -5.78 -25.62
N ALA A 986 -9.40 -6.18 -24.41
CA ALA A 986 -8.51 -7.31 -24.20
C ALA A 986 -9.20 -8.63 -24.54
N LEU A 987 -10.48 -8.76 -24.16
CA LEU A 987 -11.31 -9.91 -24.46
C LEU A 987 -11.61 -10.04 -25.97
N GLU A 988 -11.98 -8.94 -26.64
CA GLU A 988 -12.21 -8.89 -28.10
C GLU A 988 -10.97 -9.38 -28.87
N VAL A 989 -9.79 -8.97 -28.43
CA VAL A 989 -8.52 -9.34 -29.03
C VAL A 989 -8.17 -10.82 -28.77
N CYS A 990 -8.47 -11.35 -27.58
CA CYS A 990 -8.31 -12.79 -27.30
C CYS A 990 -9.28 -13.62 -28.14
N PHE A 991 -10.55 -13.20 -28.22
CA PHE A 991 -11.57 -13.84 -29.05
C PHE A 991 -11.14 -13.88 -30.52
N THR A 992 -10.62 -12.77 -31.03
CA THR A 992 -10.08 -12.71 -32.39
C THR A 992 -9.02 -13.79 -32.61
N GLU A 993 -8.01 -13.90 -31.73
CA GLU A 993 -6.97 -14.92 -31.87
C GLU A 993 -7.49 -16.36 -31.69
N ILE A 994 -8.53 -16.60 -30.87
CA ILE A 994 -9.19 -17.92 -30.77
C ILE A 994 -9.85 -18.29 -32.11
N VAL A 995 -10.55 -17.35 -32.75
CA VAL A 995 -11.14 -17.56 -34.08
C VAL A 995 -10.05 -17.83 -35.11
N MET A 996 -8.94 -17.06 -35.08
CA MET A 996 -7.82 -17.31 -35.99
C MET A 996 -7.19 -18.69 -35.77
N LEU A 997 -7.08 -19.13 -34.52
CA LEU A 997 -6.55 -20.44 -34.17
C LEU A 997 -7.46 -21.55 -34.69
N PHE A 998 -8.79 -21.41 -34.54
CA PHE A 998 -9.77 -22.33 -35.10
C PHE A 998 -9.60 -22.50 -36.61
N LEU A 999 -9.42 -21.40 -37.35
CA LEU A 999 -9.23 -21.41 -38.80
C LEU A 999 -7.91 -22.08 -39.24
N SER A 1000 -6.91 -22.15 -38.35
CA SER A 1000 -5.61 -22.75 -38.64
C SER A 1000 -5.51 -24.25 -38.37
N ILE A 1001 -6.50 -24.84 -37.69
CA ILE A 1001 -6.54 -26.27 -37.38
C ILE A 1001 -7.07 -27.01 -38.62
N GLU A 1002 -6.45 -28.13 -38.96
CA GLU A 1002 -6.97 -29.04 -39.98
C GLU A 1002 -8.08 -29.87 -39.35
N TRP A 1003 -9.32 -29.63 -39.76
CA TRP A 1003 -10.49 -30.34 -39.23
C TRP A 1003 -10.89 -31.49 -40.15
N ASP A 1004 -10.88 -32.71 -39.63
CA ASP A 1004 -11.44 -33.91 -40.28
C ASP A 1004 -12.99 -33.87 -40.25
N VAL A 1005 -13.60 -32.90 -40.93
CA VAL A 1005 -15.06 -32.74 -40.93
C VAL A 1005 -15.67 -33.55 -42.07
N SER A 1006 -16.63 -34.43 -41.73
CA SER A 1006 -17.48 -35.09 -42.72
C SER A 1006 -18.28 -34.05 -43.53
N PRO A 1007 -18.47 -34.23 -44.85
CA PRO A 1007 -19.20 -33.28 -45.69
C PRO A 1007 -20.70 -33.14 -45.37
N GLU A 1008 -21.27 -33.94 -44.46
CA GLU A 1008 -22.70 -33.94 -44.13
C GLU A 1008 -23.03 -33.54 -42.68
N ILE A 1009 -22.70 -32.31 -42.26
CA ILE A 1009 -23.29 -31.79 -41.02
C ILE A 1009 -24.70 -31.27 -41.30
N ARG A 1010 -25.75 -31.92 -40.75
CA ARG A 1010 -27.15 -31.53 -40.94
C ARG A 1010 -27.54 -30.36 -40.02
N PRO A 1011 -28.33 -29.37 -40.50
CA PRO A 1011 -28.70 -28.20 -39.71
C PRO A 1011 -29.71 -28.56 -38.59
N VAL A 1012 -29.35 -28.30 -37.34
CA VAL A 1012 -30.28 -28.38 -36.19
C VAL A 1012 -31.16 -27.12 -36.15
N LYS A 1013 -32.49 -27.31 -36.04
CA LYS A 1013 -33.50 -26.23 -36.10
C LYS A 1013 -33.36 -25.22 -34.94
N LYS A 1014 -33.48 -23.93 -35.27
CA LYS A 1014 -33.50 -22.73 -34.39
C LYS A 1014 -34.21 -22.97 -33.03
N ARG A 1015 -33.47 -22.94 -31.91
CA ARG A 1015 -34.01 -22.82 -30.55
C ARG A 1015 -33.94 -21.36 -30.06
N LYS A 1016 -34.93 -20.90 -29.29
CA LYS A 1016 -35.10 -19.49 -28.86
C LYS A 1016 -34.04 -19.05 -27.82
N TYR A 1017 -33.57 -17.81 -27.96
CA TYR A 1017 -32.37 -17.22 -27.31
C TYR A 1017 -32.45 -16.86 -25.81
N SER A 1018 -33.59 -16.99 -25.12
CA SER A 1018 -33.78 -16.34 -23.80
C SER A 1018 -33.54 -17.22 -22.55
N SER A 1019 -33.23 -18.51 -22.69
CA SER A 1019 -32.97 -19.42 -21.55
C SER A 1019 -31.66 -20.22 -21.67
N LEU A 1020 -30.76 -19.79 -22.57
CA LEU A 1020 -29.78 -20.66 -23.21
C LEU A 1020 -28.57 -21.08 -22.35
N LEU A 1021 -28.22 -20.37 -21.27
CA LEU A 1021 -27.03 -20.69 -20.47
C LEU A 1021 -27.15 -22.03 -19.71
N SER A 1022 -28.37 -22.44 -19.35
CA SER A 1022 -28.64 -23.74 -18.71
C SER A 1022 -29.02 -24.85 -19.70
N THR A 1023 -29.22 -24.53 -20.98
CA THR A 1023 -29.73 -25.48 -22.00
C THR A 1023 -28.85 -25.60 -23.24
N LEU A 1024 -27.68 -24.94 -23.29
CA LEU A 1024 -26.67 -25.07 -24.37
C LEU A 1024 -26.08 -26.50 -24.49
N PHE A 1025 -26.47 -27.36 -23.57
CA PHE A 1025 -25.82 -28.58 -23.18
C PHE A 1025 -26.96 -29.52 -22.74
N GLN A 1026 -27.70 -30.15 -23.67
CA GLN A 1026 -28.47 -31.39 -23.42
C GLN A 1026 -28.30 -32.33 -24.63
N GLN A 1027 -28.02 -33.62 -24.36
CA GLN A 1027 -27.71 -34.67 -25.36
C GLN A 1027 -28.84 -34.96 -26.36
N ASN A 1028 -28.46 -35.43 -27.55
CA ASN A 1028 -29.17 -36.46 -28.31
C ASN A 1028 -28.20 -37.61 -28.63
N ASP A 1029 -28.71 -38.84 -28.69
CA ASP A 1029 -27.91 -40.08 -28.67
C ASP A 1029 -27.25 -40.47 -30.01
N GLY A 1030 -25.96 -40.83 -29.94
CA GLY A 1030 -25.34 -41.93 -30.72
C GLY A 1030 -24.55 -41.54 -31.99
N ASN A 1031 -23.24 -41.80 -32.00
CA ASN A 1031 -22.28 -41.65 -33.12
C ASN A 1031 -22.08 -40.23 -33.70
N GLU A 1032 -22.79 -39.22 -33.21
CA GLU A 1032 -22.76 -37.80 -33.65
C GLU A 1032 -21.82 -36.90 -32.81
N ILE A 1033 -21.08 -37.46 -31.84
CA ILE A 1033 -20.35 -36.72 -30.78
C ILE A 1033 -19.31 -35.73 -31.32
N GLU A 1034 -18.59 -36.09 -32.39
CA GLU A 1034 -17.54 -35.23 -32.97
C GLU A 1034 -18.11 -34.03 -33.74
N ASP A 1035 -19.28 -34.18 -34.36
CA ASP A 1035 -20.00 -33.11 -35.06
C ASP A 1035 -20.73 -32.19 -34.06
N GLU A 1036 -21.22 -32.73 -32.93
CA GLU A 1036 -21.82 -31.96 -31.84
C GLU A 1036 -20.83 -30.98 -31.17
N MET A 1037 -19.57 -31.38 -30.94
CA MET A 1037 -18.56 -30.47 -30.38
C MET A 1037 -18.26 -29.29 -31.31
N VAL A 1038 -18.19 -29.56 -32.61
CA VAL A 1038 -17.98 -28.54 -33.64
C VAL A 1038 -19.19 -27.59 -33.70
N GLU A 1039 -20.42 -28.11 -33.59
CA GLU A 1039 -21.64 -27.29 -33.45
C GLU A 1039 -21.62 -26.43 -32.19
N GLN A 1040 -21.24 -26.98 -31.03
CA GLN A 1040 -21.10 -26.20 -29.79
C GLN A 1040 -20.07 -25.08 -29.92
N ILE A 1041 -18.96 -25.33 -30.60
CA ILE A 1041 -17.95 -24.31 -30.91
C ILE A 1041 -18.54 -23.22 -31.82
N PHE A 1042 -19.32 -23.59 -32.84
CA PHE A 1042 -20.01 -22.60 -33.68
C PHE A 1042 -21.04 -21.78 -32.89
N TYR A 1043 -21.83 -22.41 -32.03
CA TYR A 1043 -22.78 -21.71 -31.17
C TYR A 1043 -22.07 -20.78 -30.19
N PHE A 1044 -20.95 -21.22 -29.61
CA PHE A 1044 -20.07 -20.36 -28.81
C PHE A 1044 -19.65 -19.14 -29.62
N PHE A 1045 -19.05 -19.32 -30.81
CA PHE A 1045 -18.63 -18.20 -31.65
C PHE A 1045 -19.77 -17.26 -32.02
N GLN A 1046 -20.93 -17.80 -32.38
CA GLN A 1046 -22.11 -17.01 -32.71
C GLN A 1046 -22.59 -16.18 -31.50
N HIS A 1047 -22.68 -16.81 -30.32
CA HIS A 1047 -23.12 -16.14 -29.11
C HIS A 1047 -22.16 -15.02 -28.70
N VAL A 1048 -20.85 -15.29 -28.70
CA VAL A 1048 -19.83 -14.31 -28.37
C VAL A 1048 -19.82 -13.14 -29.37
N PHE A 1049 -19.96 -13.43 -30.67
CA PHE A 1049 -20.04 -12.40 -31.70
C PHE A 1049 -21.27 -11.50 -31.51
N HIS A 1050 -22.45 -12.06 -31.21
CA HIS A 1050 -23.64 -11.26 -30.94
C HIS A 1050 -23.53 -10.45 -29.63
N LEU A 1051 -22.87 -10.98 -28.60
CA LEU A 1051 -22.65 -10.27 -27.34
C LEU A 1051 -21.67 -9.11 -27.47
N LEU A 1052 -20.56 -9.30 -28.20
CA LEU A 1052 -19.56 -8.25 -28.47
C LEU A 1052 -20.06 -7.21 -29.47
N TYR A 1053 -20.93 -7.60 -30.40
CA TYR A 1053 -21.42 -6.75 -31.49
C TYR A 1053 -22.97 -6.75 -31.59
N PRO A 1054 -23.69 -6.19 -30.61
CA PRO A 1054 -25.15 -6.13 -30.64
C PRO A 1054 -25.64 -5.31 -31.84
N SER A 1055 -26.75 -5.74 -32.45
CA SER A 1055 -27.42 -5.04 -33.54
C SER A 1055 -28.10 -3.76 -33.01
N GLY A 1056 -27.44 -2.61 -33.16
CA GLY A 1056 -27.99 -1.30 -32.80
C GLY A 1056 -27.01 -0.15 -33.05
N GLN A 1057 -27.54 1.06 -33.28
CA GLN A 1057 -26.80 2.28 -33.68
C GLN A 1057 -25.84 2.89 -32.63
N ALA A 1058 -25.66 2.28 -31.45
CA ALA A 1058 -25.12 2.99 -30.28
C ALA A 1058 -23.59 2.95 -30.05
N LEU A 1059 -22.76 2.34 -30.91
CA LEU A 1059 -21.30 2.46 -30.78
C LEU A 1059 -20.59 2.71 -32.13
N LYS A 1060 -20.32 3.98 -32.44
CA LYS A 1060 -19.43 4.38 -33.57
C LYS A 1060 -18.03 3.74 -33.49
N ASN A 1061 -17.53 3.41 -32.29
CA ASN A 1061 -16.23 2.75 -32.11
C ASN A 1061 -16.28 1.22 -32.29
N ALA A 1062 -17.41 0.56 -32.00
CA ALA A 1062 -17.58 -0.89 -32.22
C ALA A 1062 -17.62 -1.23 -33.73
N LEU A 1063 -18.10 -0.30 -34.56
CA LEU A 1063 -18.11 -0.43 -36.02
C LEU A 1063 -16.68 -0.59 -36.60
N SER A 1064 -15.71 0.18 -36.13
CA SER A 1064 -14.32 0.10 -36.64
C SER A 1064 -13.66 -1.25 -36.33
N TRP A 1065 -13.85 -1.77 -35.12
CA TRP A 1065 -13.32 -3.08 -34.72
C TRP A 1065 -14.04 -4.23 -35.39
N LYS A 1066 -15.38 -4.17 -35.48
CA LYS A 1066 -16.17 -5.15 -36.24
C LYS A 1066 -15.70 -5.24 -37.69
N HIS A 1067 -15.46 -4.09 -38.34
CA HIS A 1067 -14.90 -4.06 -39.69
C HIS A 1067 -13.49 -4.66 -39.77
N ASN A 1068 -12.61 -4.35 -38.81
CA ASN A 1068 -11.26 -4.90 -38.78
C ASN A 1068 -11.25 -6.42 -38.54
N PHE A 1069 -12.03 -6.90 -37.57
CA PHE A 1069 -12.24 -8.33 -37.30
C PHE A 1069 -12.79 -9.05 -38.53
N ILE A 1070 -13.86 -8.54 -39.14
CA ILE A 1070 -14.45 -9.14 -40.35
C ILE A 1070 -13.45 -9.15 -41.51
N SER A 1071 -12.64 -8.09 -41.67
CA SER A 1071 -11.60 -8.04 -42.69
C SER A 1071 -10.53 -9.11 -42.49
N ILE A 1072 -10.00 -9.23 -41.27
CA ILE A 1072 -8.98 -10.23 -40.91
C ILE A 1072 -9.54 -11.65 -41.00
N PHE A 1073 -10.78 -11.84 -40.52
CA PHE A 1073 -11.51 -13.09 -40.61
C PHE A 1073 -11.71 -13.53 -42.06
N ASN A 1074 -12.13 -12.61 -42.94
CA ASN A 1074 -12.27 -12.86 -44.36
C ASN A 1074 -10.93 -13.17 -45.04
N GLU A 1075 -9.81 -12.60 -44.60
CA GLU A 1075 -8.50 -12.96 -45.14
C GLU A 1075 -8.10 -14.39 -44.78
N GLU A 1076 -8.39 -14.85 -43.56
CA GLU A 1076 -7.91 -16.15 -43.09
C GLU A 1076 -8.89 -17.29 -43.32
N ILE A 1077 -10.19 -17.01 -43.42
CA ILE A 1077 -11.17 -17.98 -43.92
C ILE A 1077 -10.87 -18.35 -45.38
N GLU A 1078 -10.23 -17.46 -46.15
CA GLU A 1078 -9.78 -17.78 -47.51
C GLU A 1078 -8.65 -18.82 -47.51
N LYS A 1079 -7.84 -18.85 -46.46
CA LYS A 1079 -6.75 -19.82 -46.24
C LYS A 1079 -7.25 -21.19 -45.75
N CYS A 1080 -8.51 -21.29 -45.32
CA CYS A 1080 -9.12 -22.55 -44.89
C CYS A 1080 -9.31 -23.50 -46.09
N THR A 1081 -8.72 -24.70 -45.98
CA THR A 1081 -8.74 -25.73 -47.03
C THR A 1081 -10.05 -26.53 -47.07
N ASN A 1082 -10.79 -26.57 -45.97
CA ASN A 1082 -12.08 -27.27 -45.87
C ASN A 1082 -13.22 -26.40 -46.42
N ALA A 1083 -13.72 -26.73 -47.61
CA ALA A 1083 -14.74 -25.96 -48.33
C ALA A 1083 -16.10 -25.89 -47.60
N ALA A 1084 -16.52 -26.96 -46.94
CA ALA A 1084 -17.79 -27.02 -46.19
C ALA A 1084 -17.72 -26.14 -44.93
N LEU A 1085 -16.63 -26.24 -44.18
CA LEU A 1085 -16.33 -25.39 -43.02
C LEU A 1085 -16.26 -23.91 -43.41
N LYS A 1086 -15.56 -23.60 -44.51
CA LYS A 1086 -15.44 -22.26 -45.08
C LYS A 1086 -16.79 -21.66 -45.45
N GLN A 1087 -17.67 -22.42 -46.12
CA GLN A 1087 -19.00 -21.95 -46.49
C GLN A 1087 -19.87 -21.66 -45.26
N ARG A 1088 -19.82 -22.54 -44.25
CA ARG A 1088 -20.62 -22.41 -43.03
C ARG A 1088 -20.18 -21.24 -42.15
N LEU A 1089 -18.88 -21.06 -41.97
CA LEU A 1089 -18.31 -19.91 -41.27
C LEU A 1089 -18.61 -18.59 -41.99
N LYS A 1090 -18.59 -18.56 -43.33
CA LYS A 1090 -19.06 -17.41 -44.10
C LYS A 1090 -20.54 -17.14 -43.81
N MET A 1091 -21.40 -18.14 -43.76
CA MET A 1091 -22.82 -17.93 -43.40
C MET A 1091 -22.98 -17.34 -42.00
N PHE A 1092 -22.24 -17.83 -40.99
CA PHE A 1092 -22.35 -17.34 -39.62
C PHE A 1092 -21.85 -15.90 -39.40
N PHE A 1093 -20.81 -15.46 -40.11
CA PHE A 1093 -20.17 -14.15 -39.89
C PHE A 1093 -20.42 -13.11 -41.02
N THR A 1094 -21.08 -13.48 -42.12
CA THR A 1094 -21.45 -12.52 -43.19
C THR A 1094 -22.82 -11.89 -42.94
N ALA A 1095 -22.93 -10.64 -43.39
CA ALA A 1095 -23.95 -9.66 -43.03
C ALA A 1095 -25.40 -9.95 -43.48
N LYS A 1096 -25.78 -11.18 -43.83
CA LYS A 1096 -27.13 -11.49 -44.32
C LYS A 1096 -28.12 -12.04 -43.28
N ASP A 1097 -27.65 -12.47 -42.10
CA ASP A 1097 -28.54 -12.98 -41.04
C ASP A 1097 -28.72 -11.99 -39.86
N ILE A 1098 -28.38 -10.70 -40.04
CA ILE A 1098 -28.60 -9.60 -39.07
C ILE A 1098 -29.52 -8.50 -39.66
N ASP A 1099 -30.34 -8.83 -40.66
CA ASP A 1099 -31.51 -8.01 -41.01
C ASP A 1099 -32.76 -8.51 -40.25
#